data_AF-A0A933G4Q5-F1
#
_entry.id   AF-A0A933G4Q5-F1
#
_cell.length_a   1.000
_cell.length_b   1.000
_cell.length_c   1.000
_cell.angle_alpha   90.00
_cell.angle_beta   90.00
_cell.angle_gamma   90.00
#
_symmetry.space_group_name_H-M   'P 1'
#
loop_
_entity.id
_entity.type
_entity.pdbx_description
1 polymer ?
#
loop_
_entity_poly.entity_id
_entity_poly.type
_entity_poly.pdbx_seq_one_letter_code
_entity_poly.pdbx_strand_id
1 'polypeptide(L)'
;MSMSSNHRPGSIAMLAVSVLSVAAASNALAESAPSSGPRAGEAFDAVPFSLPIEDDSGRSFGVRWAEPRKIRRVVVEFPAGVALPAPDQVRVQYWHGVWDAKPEPILSEKGAGGVGWERMDDWTNGKWRDADTRCEVRGNRWTFTFAPTGEKEFPNSAPGVAYRKTIQLRLMSNDQLPRRERFQAFTDSVYLPLTVRIVLGKPAHPAIRLSEPAAGHLEAFNGAALAVRPGTGPLAGDSDRLAFKTPMEGESTVEADLLMTADQLNPGFDRTIVTVRADGRPFSFAADEVARGDRILIDDLGVLVVRADDPITLEGYRAARKEFAGRTVYRRVFDQAEQTLTGAWDAMPLKRPLYFVHGLPGNRNAMHQNPNGDIVLGGRRRWFRLPPSPKDTERRAWEGELLTLGFGFPNDHHVNRRFLKDGFLPLLTTCYRDGELSYEQHTILDSLRSDLAGVTLDDPGILLMRVRIVNLSADKAGTARLLLTSQNGREKLSYVNGRVLGKFTDQDRLRYMARNLEPGQIEPQGNGLRWTRTLEPAQACDLYFLIPSIALDTPATRSVGPVAREPSPGESRVALDMDAEVAALDRRDFAADVERVCHFWEEVTARGCQIHTPEPWLNDFFKAHLRHLIVNCYQEIGTDRLHAHVGTFSYGVYPDESVMMIDNFDLRGYHELARRCYQSFLDYQGTVAMPGNFKSKEGTFYGAGGHSDGGYNKSHGWVLWGLAQHWYYTRDRTWMEQAAPKMVAGCEWVTRERQATMKLNPDGSRPIEYGFLPSGSLEDVTDYWTWMVTNACTDWGFSALAAALAEFDHPEAARLQAEAKAFHEDLMRGLEESRILAPVVRLRDGTYVPRYPSRLRERGRSHGWLRETLEGSIHLLISDLIDPKSPQADWILKDFEDNLYISTDYGYAIPSFDRFWFSRGGFSMQANLLGGPLPYLYRDEIKHFLRAYFNPFASAFYPDTRMCNEHSMPELGYPAGDHFKSSDEAQSTYWLRLMFVHERGGDLYLGQAIPRYWLAGGKSVGIERAATHFGSLSLRIGAQADGGKIKAVLDRPESSVNPNLIYLRLRHPDGKPIQSVQVNGLPHAKFDAAREWVILPGRGGKIEVEARY
;
A
#
# COMPACT_ATOMS: atom_id res chain seq x y z
N MET A 1 35.52 40.53 59.90
CA MET A 1 35.20 41.89 60.38
C MET A 1 33.70 42.14 60.21
N SER A 2 33.19 43.30 60.63
CA SER A 2 31.78 43.73 60.65
C SER A 2 31.02 43.44 59.34
N MET A 3 29.73 43.06 59.34
CA MET A 3 28.53 43.84 59.76
C MET A 3 28.47 45.22 59.07
N SER A 4 27.36 45.72 58.51
CA SER A 4 26.00 45.19 58.24
C SER A 4 25.53 45.84 56.90
N SER A 5 24.28 45.98 56.42
CA SER A 5 22.86 45.65 56.73
C SER A 5 22.08 45.95 55.42
N ASN A 6 20.80 45.68 55.15
CA ASN A 6 19.69 44.81 55.63
C ASN A 6 18.65 44.80 54.47
N HIS A 7 17.62 43.95 54.36
CA HIS A 7 17.10 42.82 55.16
C HIS A 7 16.38 41.83 54.19
N ARG A 8 15.97 40.64 54.69
CA ARG A 8 14.99 39.72 54.05
C ARG A 8 13.56 40.03 54.61
N PRO A 9 12.44 39.32 54.31
CA PRO A 9 12.24 38.13 53.46
C PRO A 9 10.95 38.07 52.58
N GLY A 10 10.85 37.02 51.75
CA GLY A 10 9.70 36.07 51.84
C GLY A 10 8.49 36.17 50.88
N SER A 11 8.45 35.24 49.92
CA SER A 11 7.28 34.38 49.56
C SER A 11 6.11 34.87 48.67
N ILE A 12 5.89 34.06 47.61
CA ILE A 12 4.59 33.59 47.04
C ILE A 12 3.84 34.43 45.97
N ALA A 13 3.41 33.69 44.92
CA ALA A 13 2.32 33.90 43.93
C ALA A 13 2.51 34.74 42.64
N MET A 14 1.87 34.22 41.56
CA MET A 14 1.51 34.80 40.24
C MET A 14 2.68 35.30 39.33
N LEU A 15 2.77 35.01 38.02
CA LEU A 15 1.87 34.44 37.00
C LEU A 15 0.80 35.40 36.43
N ALA A 16 1.23 36.42 35.68
CA ALA A 16 0.47 37.09 34.59
C ALA A 16 1.38 38.06 33.79
N VAL A 17 1.12 38.20 32.47
CA VAL A 17 1.63 39.24 31.50
C VAL A 17 3.18 39.39 31.36
N SER A 18 3.78 39.70 30.20
CA SER A 18 3.23 40.22 28.94
C SER A 18 3.85 39.58 27.69
N VAL A 19 3.00 39.27 26.70
CA VAL A 19 3.38 39.03 25.31
C VAL A 19 3.32 40.38 24.57
N LEU A 20 4.45 40.90 24.07
CA LEU A 20 4.48 42.07 23.15
C LEU A 20 5.89 42.38 22.60
N SER A 21 6.40 41.63 21.59
CA SER A 21 7.47 42.09 20.67
C SER A 21 7.90 41.07 19.57
N VAL A 22 6.96 40.36 18.91
CA VAL A 22 7.29 39.50 17.74
C VAL A 22 6.35 39.81 16.57
N ALA A 23 6.40 41.05 16.09
CA ALA A 23 5.59 41.56 14.98
C ALA A 23 6.40 42.53 14.08
N ALA A 24 7.70 42.24 13.90
CA ALA A 24 8.63 43.13 13.19
C ALA A 24 9.86 42.39 12.61
N ALA A 25 9.66 41.23 11.95
CA ALA A 25 10.75 40.41 11.40
C ALA A 25 10.57 39.96 9.93
N SER A 26 9.39 40.19 9.32
CA SER A 26 9.04 39.70 7.98
C SER A 26 9.24 40.70 6.83
N ASN A 27 9.65 41.94 7.12
CA ASN A 27 9.79 43.03 6.11
C ASN A 27 11.23 43.33 5.66
N ALA A 28 12.25 42.61 6.17
CA ALA A 28 13.66 42.94 5.97
C ALA A 28 14.30 42.43 4.65
N LEU A 29 13.55 42.41 3.54
CA LEU A 29 14.09 42.14 2.20
C LEU A 29 13.33 42.84 1.05
N ALA A 30 12.51 43.85 1.36
CA ALA A 30 11.53 44.44 0.45
C ALA A 30 11.79 45.92 0.08
N GLU A 31 13.03 46.29 -0.25
CA GLU A 31 13.35 47.63 -0.77
C GLU A 31 13.58 47.63 -2.30
N SER A 32 12.48 47.61 -3.06
CA SER A 32 12.44 48.04 -4.46
C SER A 32 11.02 48.38 -4.90
N ALA A 33 10.73 49.68 -5.03
CA ALA A 33 9.62 50.39 -5.72
C ALA A 33 8.19 49.76 -5.78
N PRO A 34 7.12 50.56 -5.58
CA PRO A 34 5.76 50.03 -5.49
C PRO A 34 5.18 49.59 -6.84
N SER A 35 5.27 48.29 -7.16
CA SER A 35 4.35 47.69 -8.13
C SER A 35 2.94 47.64 -7.53
N SER A 36 1.93 48.18 -8.23
CA SER A 36 0.55 47.97 -7.81
C SER A 36 0.21 46.48 -7.87
N GLY A 37 -0.48 45.96 -6.86
CA GLY A 37 -0.95 44.57 -6.84
C GLY A 37 -1.82 44.21 -8.05
N PRO A 38 -2.04 42.90 -8.28
CA PRO A 38 -2.78 42.40 -9.43
C PRO A 38 -4.20 42.99 -9.49
N ARG A 39 -4.76 43.04 -10.70
CA ARG A 39 -6.08 43.63 -10.96
C ARG A 39 -6.98 42.66 -11.73
N ALA A 40 -8.29 42.83 -11.59
CA ALA A 40 -9.26 42.11 -12.39
C ALA A 40 -9.02 42.34 -13.91
N GLY A 41 -9.03 41.25 -14.68
CA GLY A 41 -8.74 41.24 -16.12
C GLY A 41 -7.26 41.14 -16.49
N GLU A 42 -6.33 41.19 -15.52
CA GLU A 42 -4.91 40.95 -15.79
C GLU A 42 -4.59 39.45 -15.90
N ALA A 43 -3.61 39.11 -16.73
CA ALA A 43 -3.13 37.73 -16.85
C ALA A 43 -2.40 37.28 -15.58
N PHE A 44 -2.63 36.04 -15.15
CA PHE A 44 -2.02 35.44 -13.98
C PHE A 44 -0.50 35.32 -14.12
N ASP A 45 0.22 35.69 -13.06
CA ASP A 45 1.66 35.46 -12.93
C ASP A 45 1.89 34.44 -11.82
N ALA A 46 2.50 33.31 -12.17
CA ALA A 46 2.74 32.20 -11.25
C ALA A 46 3.99 32.40 -10.36
N VAL A 47 4.88 33.35 -10.67
CA VAL A 47 6.15 33.54 -9.94
C VAL A 47 5.97 33.85 -8.44
N PRO A 48 5.00 34.67 -7.98
CA PRO A 48 4.80 34.92 -6.54
C PRO A 48 4.44 33.67 -5.72
N PHE A 49 4.01 32.58 -6.37
CA PHE A 49 3.55 31.35 -5.72
C PHE A 49 4.59 30.22 -5.83
N SER A 50 5.88 30.60 -5.86
CA SER A 50 7.03 29.72 -6.12
C SER A 50 8.12 29.86 -5.06
N LEU A 51 9.09 28.93 -5.08
CA LEU A 51 10.37 29.08 -4.39
C LEU A 51 11.43 29.51 -5.43
N PRO A 52 12.32 30.47 -5.12
CA PRO A 52 13.36 30.89 -6.06
C PRO A 52 14.39 29.77 -6.29
N ILE A 53 15.03 29.84 -7.46
CA ILE A 53 16.23 29.09 -7.81
C ILE A 53 17.29 30.12 -8.24
N GLU A 54 18.46 30.05 -7.61
CA GLU A 54 19.62 30.83 -8.01
C GLU A 54 20.82 29.89 -8.18
N ASP A 55 21.78 30.32 -8.98
CA ASP A 55 22.94 29.55 -9.42
C ASP A 55 24.19 30.35 -9.01
N ASP A 56 25.06 29.73 -8.22
CA ASP A 56 26.27 30.36 -7.64
C ASP A 56 27.18 30.99 -8.71
N SER A 57 27.08 30.53 -9.96
CA SER A 57 27.82 31.09 -11.09
C SER A 57 27.26 32.43 -11.61
N GLY A 58 26.08 32.88 -11.14
CA GLY A 58 25.44 34.13 -11.57
C GLY A 58 24.93 34.14 -13.03
N ARG A 59 24.90 32.99 -13.71
CA ARG A 59 24.46 32.87 -15.12
C ARG A 59 23.01 32.43 -15.29
N SER A 60 22.36 32.00 -14.21
CA SER A 60 20.93 31.69 -14.24
C SER A 60 20.19 32.11 -12.97
N PHE A 61 18.91 32.45 -13.14
CA PHE A 61 17.95 32.65 -12.05
C PHE A 61 16.58 32.13 -12.49
N GLY A 62 15.79 31.65 -11.53
CA GLY A 62 14.53 30.99 -11.83
C GLY A 62 13.68 30.71 -10.60
N VAL A 63 12.75 29.78 -10.75
CA VAL A 63 11.71 29.42 -9.79
C VAL A 63 11.33 27.94 -9.88
N ARG A 64 10.81 27.38 -8.79
CA ARG A 64 10.13 26.08 -8.74
C ARG A 64 8.80 26.14 -7.99
N TRP A 65 7.85 25.35 -8.42
CA TRP A 65 6.52 25.19 -7.83
C TRP A 65 6.36 23.77 -7.23
N ALA A 66 5.48 23.59 -6.25
CA ALA A 66 5.15 22.27 -5.69
C ALA A 66 4.27 21.43 -6.64
N GLU A 67 3.54 22.10 -7.53
CA GLU A 67 2.62 21.54 -8.52
C GLU A 67 2.90 22.16 -9.90
N PRO A 68 2.79 21.39 -11.00
CA PRO A 68 3.21 21.82 -12.33
C PRO A 68 2.33 22.94 -12.89
N ARG A 69 2.93 23.83 -13.68
CA ARG A 69 2.27 24.98 -14.33
C ARG A 69 2.33 24.88 -15.84
N LYS A 70 1.32 25.39 -16.54
CA LYS A 70 1.26 25.50 -18.02
C LYS A 70 1.76 26.89 -18.45
N ILE A 71 3.08 27.09 -18.45
CA ILE A 71 3.66 28.39 -18.75
C ILE A 71 3.54 28.70 -20.25
N ARG A 72 2.99 29.88 -20.58
CA ARG A 72 2.76 30.43 -21.93
C ARG A 72 3.76 31.48 -22.35
N ARG A 73 4.26 32.27 -21.39
CA ARG A 73 5.11 33.44 -21.63
C ARG A 73 5.90 33.81 -20.39
N VAL A 74 7.17 34.17 -20.56
CA VAL A 74 8.04 34.71 -19.51
C VAL A 74 8.28 36.20 -19.78
N VAL A 75 8.28 37.03 -18.75
CA VAL A 75 8.74 38.44 -18.84
C VAL A 75 9.84 38.67 -17.82
N VAL A 76 10.89 39.36 -18.25
CA VAL A 76 12.02 39.75 -17.40
C VAL A 76 12.20 41.26 -17.53
N GLU A 77 12.40 41.94 -16.41
CA GLU A 77 12.72 43.37 -16.37
C GLU A 77 14.06 43.53 -15.62
N PHE A 78 15.03 44.18 -16.28
CA PHE A 78 16.36 44.46 -15.75
C PHE A 78 16.50 45.95 -15.37
N PRO A 79 17.44 46.33 -14.49
CA PRO A 79 17.63 47.73 -14.13
C PRO A 79 18.04 48.60 -15.32
N ALA A 80 17.46 49.80 -15.39
CA ALA A 80 17.76 50.76 -16.44
C ALA A 80 19.24 51.20 -16.41
N GLY A 81 19.87 51.29 -17.59
CA GLY A 81 21.27 51.71 -17.73
C GLY A 81 22.32 50.61 -17.49
N VAL A 82 21.92 49.39 -17.13
CA VAL A 82 22.84 48.24 -17.01
C VAL A 82 23.09 47.62 -18.39
N ALA A 83 24.34 47.20 -18.65
CA ALA A 83 24.69 46.44 -19.85
C ALA A 83 24.04 45.05 -19.80
N LEU A 84 23.25 44.70 -20.81
CA LEU A 84 22.60 43.41 -20.94
C LEU A 84 23.38 42.51 -21.93
N PRO A 85 23.39 41.19 -21.75
CA PRO A 85 23.93 40.25 -22.74
C PRO A 85 23.15 40.33 -24.07
N ALA A 86 23.69 39.75 -25.15
CA ALA A 86 22.99 39.71 -26.42
C ALA A 86 21.77 38.75 -26.34
N PRO A 87 20.60 39.07 -26.95
CA PRO A 87 19.37 38.30 -26.76
C PRO A 87 19.41 36.84 -27.23
N ASP A 88 20.36 36.48 -28.10
CA ASP A 88 20.63 35.14 -28.60
C ASP A 88 21.55 34.30 -27.66
N GLN A 89 22.29 34.96 -26.75
CA GLN A 89 23.04 34.27 -25.68
C GLN A 89 22.14 33.82 -24.52
N VAL A 90 20.94 34.40 -24.42
CA VAL A 90 19.99 34.20 -23.31
C VAL A 90 18.83 33.31 -23.76
N ARG A 91 18.52 32.29 -22.97
CA ARG A 91 17.45 31.33 -23.24
C ARG A 91 16.61 31.03 -22.00
N VAL A 92 15.34 30.77 -22.22
CA VAL A 92 14.45 30.20 -21.21
C VAL A 92 14.70 28.70 -21.16
N GLN A 93 14.96 28.18 -19.97
CA GLN A 93 15.00 26.74 -19.70
C GLN A 93 13.86 26.34 -18.79
N TYR A 94 13.28 25.18 -19.04
CA TYR A 94 12.30 24.55 -18.16
C TYR A 94 12.79 23.18 -17.70
N TRP A 95 12.26 22.72 -16.58
CA TRP A 95 12.54 21.40 -16.04
C TRP A 95 11.59 20.38 -16.66
N HIS A 96 12.13 19.26 -17.10
CA HIS A 96 11.40 18.23 -17.85
C HIS A 96 11.84 16.83 -17.43
N GLY A 97 10.89 15.97 -17.06
CA GLY A 97 11.11 14.55 -16.83
C GLY A 97 10.29 13.68 -17.77
N VAL A 98 8.97 13.71 -17.64
CA VAL A 98 8.05 12.69 -18.17
C VAL A 98 6.95 13.21 -19.11
N TRP A 99 6.68 14.52 -19.13
CA TRP A 99 5.66 15.10 -20.02
C TRP A 99 6.03 14.91 -21.51
N ASP A 100 5.08 14.48 -22.33
CA ASP A 100 5.30 13.99 -23.70
C ASP A 100 5.16 15.05 -24.80
N ALA A 101 5.20 16.33 -24.42
CA ALA A 101 5.03 17.50 -25.28
C ALA A 101 3.63 17.73 -25.87
N LYS A 102 2.62 16.91 -25.53
CA LYS A 102 1.24 16.98 -26.05
C LYS A 102 0.27 17.72 -25.10
N PRO A 103 -0.98 18.01 -25.53
CA PRO A 103 -2.09 18.26 -24.60
C PRO A 103 -2.24 17.08 -23.64
N GLU A 104 -2.71 17.35 -22.42
CA GLU A 104 -2.97 16.27 -21.46
C GLU A 104 -4.23 15.49 -21.85
N PRO A 105 -4.22 14.14 -21.76
CA PRO A 105 -5.41 13.32 -21.96
C PRO A 105 -6.39 13.50 -20.80
N ILE A 106 -7.68 13.28 -21.04
CA ILE A 106 -8.70 13.34 -20.00
C ILE A 106 -8.63 12.03 -19.20
N LEU A 107 -8.40 12.10 -17.88
CA LEU A 107 -8.14 10.92 -17.02
C LEU A 107 -9.21 9.81 -17.15
N SER A 108 -10.47 10.20 -17.33
CA SER A 108 -11.61 9.28 -17.52
C SER A 108 -11.49 8.36 -18.75
N GLU A 109 -10.64 8.69 -19.72
CA GLU A 109 -10.42 7.87 -20.94
C GLU A 109 -9.50 6.68 -20.70
N LYS A 110 -8.68 6.69 -19.63
CA LYS A 110 -7.76 5.61 -19.26
C LYS A 110 -8.30 4.70 -18.14
N GLY A 111 -9.12 5.25 -17.26
CA GLY A 111 -9.57 4.61 -16.02
C GLY A 111 -8.49 4.56 -14.93
N ALA A 112 -8.90 4.72 -13.67
CA ALA A 112 -8.00 4.82 -12.52
C ALA A 112 -6.91 3.73 -12.45
N GLY A 113 -7.23 2.47 -12.79
CA GLY A 113 -6.30 1.33 -12.71
C GLY A 113 -4.95 1.60 -13.33
N GLY A 114 -4.91 1.85 -14.63
CA GLY A 114 -3.64 2.02 -15.36
C GLY A 114 -2.85 3.27 -14.98
N VAL A 115 -3.51 4.32 -14.44
CA VAL A 115 -2.85 5.60 -14.14
C VAL A 115 -2.16 5.65 -12.77
N GLY A 116 -2.32 4.64 -11.91
CA GLY A 116 -1.64 4.58 -10.60
C GLY A 116 -0.12 4.69 -10.70
N TRP A 117 0.46 3.93 -11.64
CA TRP A 117 1.91 3.86 -11.90
C TRP A 117 2.44 4.96 -12.82
N GLU A 118 1.59 5.83 -13.37
CA GLU A 118 2.07 6.91 -14.22
C GLU A 118 2.94 7.88 -13.40
N ARG A 119 4.15 8.12 -13.89
CA ARG A 119 5.14 9.01 -13.27
C ARG A 119 4.76 10.49 -13.42
N MET A 120 5.30 11.31 -12.53
CA MET A 120 5.23 12.78 -12.56
C MET A 120 6.63 13.40 -12.67
N ASP A 121 6.70 14.67 -13.09
CA ASP A 121 7.91 15.45 -12.90
C ASP A 121 8.13 15.71 -11.39
N ASP A 122 9.37 15.58 -10.91
CA ASP A 122 9.78 15.92 -9.54
C ASP A 122 11.02 16.83 -9.52
N TRP A 123 11.29 17.50 -8.39
CA TRP A 123 12.36 18.50 -8.27
C TRP A 123 13.79 17.97 -8.49
N THR A 124 14.00 16.65 -8.57
CA THR A 124 15.30 15.98 -8.60
C THR A 124 15.58 15.26 -9.92
N ASN A 125 14.63 14.46 -10.43
CA ASN A 125 14.89 13.48 -11.49
C ASN A 125 14.66 13.98 -12.93
N GLY A 126 14.27 15.24 -13.09
CA GLY A 126 14.15 15.88 -14.41
C GLY A 126 15.48 16.38 -14.97
N LYS A 127 15.41 17.13 -16.07
CA LYS A 127 16.54 17.78 -16.74
C LYS A 127 16.14 19.18 -17.20
N TRP A 128 17.09 20.10 -17.24
CA TRP A 128 16.88 21.39 -17.89
C TRP A 128 16.87 21.21 -19.41
N ARG A 129 15.79 21.67 -20.06
CA ARG A 129 15.64 21.71 -21.52
C ARG A 129 15.51 23.16 -21.97
N ASP A 130 16.25 23.54 -23.02
CA ASP A 130 16.09 24.84 -23.67
C ASP A 130 14.71 24.91 -24.34
N ALA A 131 14.01 26.04 -24.23
CA ALA A 131 12.68 26.24 -24.81
C ALA A 131 12.74 27.01 -26.14
N ASP A 132 12.04 26.50 -27.15
CA ASP A 132 11.78 27.24 -28.39
C ASP A 132 10.87 28.41 -28.08
N THR A 133 11.46 29.60 -28.04
CA THR A 133 10.82 30.84 -27.60
C THR A 133 11.15 31.97 -28.56
N ARG A 134 10.13 32.78 -28.86
CA ARG A 134 10.32 34.07 -29.51
C ARG A 134 10.57 35.11 -28.43
N CYS A 135 11.80 35.65 -28.37
CA CYS A 135 12.12 36.80 -27.55
C CYS A 135 11.71 38.11 -28.26
N GLU A 136 11.06 39.01 -27.53
CA GLU A 136 10.83 40.40 -27.92
C GLU A 136 11.48 41.32 -26.87
N VAL A 137 12.41 42.17 -27.31
CA VAL A 137 13.17 43.10 -26.46
C VAL A 137 12.64 44.51 -26.64
N ARG A 138 12.22 45.16 -25.55
CA ARG A 138 11.81 46.57 -25.49
C ARG A 138 12.61 47.27 -24.40
N GLY A 139 13.82 47.71 -24.75
CA GLY A 139 14.77 48.29 -23.79
C GLY A 139 15.20 47.25 -22.74
N ASN A 140 14.96 47.57 -21.47
CA ASN A 140 15.25 46.70 -20.33
C ASN A 140 14.19 45.61 -20.05
N ARG A 141 13.04 45.65 -20.75
CA ARG A 141 11.96 44.65 -20.64
C ARG A 141 12.02 43.64 -21.77
N TRP A 142 12.19 42.37 -21.43
CA TRP A 142 12.32 41.25 -22.37
C TRP A 142 11.14 40.30 -22.19
N THR A 143 10.52 39.86 -23.30
CA THR A 143 9.34 38.99 -23.29
C THR A 143 9.59 37.74 -24.14
N PHE A 144 9.62 36.57 -23.52
CA PHE A 144 9.80 35.28 -24.20
C PHE A 144 8.43 34.58 -24.31
N THR A 145 7.94 34.39 -25.54
CA THR A 145 6.69 33.64 -25.79
C THR A 145 7.03 32.27 -26.36
N PHE A 146 6.47 31.20 -25.80
CA PHE A 146 6.77 29.83 -26.23
C PHE A 146 6.14 29.52 -27.59
N ALA A 147 6.91 28.93 -28.49
CA ALA A 147 6.40 28.32 -29.71
C ALA A 147 5.60 27.05 -29.39
N PRO A 148 4.82 26.49 -30.34
CA PRO A 148 4.42 25.09 -30.27
C PRO A 148 5.62 24.18 -29.97
N THR A 149 5.44 23.16 -29.12
CA THR A 149 6.45 22.09 -28.98
C THR A 149 6.74 21.44 -30.33
N GLY A 150 7.96 20.97 -30.56
CA GLY A 150 8.36 20.39 -31.84
C GLY A 150 9.84 19.99 -31.86
N GLU A 151 10.36 19.72 -33.05
CA GLU A 151 11.68 19.11 -33.31
C GLU A 151 12.86 19.74 -32.53
N LYS A 152 12.90 21.07 -32.35
CA LYS A 152 13.97 21.75 -31.59
C LYS A 152 14.07 21.32 -30.13
N GLU A 153 12.96 20.92 -29.53
CA GLU A 153 12.89 20.49 -28.13
C GLU A 153 12.74 18.97 -28.00
N PHE A 154 11.99 18.36 -28.91
CA PHE A 154 11.65 16.94 -28.93
C PHE A 154 11.94 16.41 -30.34
N PRO A 155 13.14 15.84 -30.60
CA PRO A 155 13.53 15.36 -31.92
C PRO A 155 12.52 14.35 -32.49
N ASN A 156 12.24 14.45 -33.79
CA ASN A 156 11.23 13.65 -34.51
C ASN A 156 9.77 13.84 -34.03
N SER A 157 9.43 14.94 -33.34
CA SER A 157 8.05 15.27 -32.98
C SER A 157 7.37 16.20 -34.00
N ALA A 158 6.07 16.00 -34.20
CA ALA A 158 5.20 16.95 -34.90
C ALA A 158 4.84 18.14 -33.99
N PRO A 159 4.44 19.30 -34.55
CA PRO A 159 4.03 20.47 -33.77
C PRO A 159 2.92 20.17 -32.75
N GLY A 160 3.18 20.47 -31.47
CA GLY A 160 2.29 20.26 -30.34
C GLY A 160 1.77 21.57 -29.74
N VAL A 161 1.92 21.75 -28.43
CA VAL A 161 1.29 22.84 -27.67
C VAL A 161 2.19 24.06 -27.48
N ALA A 162 1.61 25.25 -27.58
CA ALA A 162 2.28 26.51 -27.28
C ALA A 162 2.28 26.85 -25.77
N TYR A 163 2.56 25.85 -24.93
CA TYR A 163 2.86 26.00 -23.49
C TYR A 163 3.94 24.98 -23.11
N ARG A 164 4.58 25.13 -21.94
CA ARG A 164 5.36 24.04 -21.33
C ARG A 164 4.77 23.68 -19.98
N LYS A 165 4.41 22.40 -19.78
CA LYS A 165 4.05 21.87 -18.46
C LYS A 165 5.36 21.66 -17.70
N THR A 166 5.56 22.37 -16.59
CA THR A 166 6.79 22.23 -15.79
C THR A 166 6.58 22.61 -14.33
N ILE A 167 7.42 22.06 -13.47
CA ILE A 167 7.54 22.44 -12.05
C ILE A 167 8.72 23.38 -11.78
N GLN A 168 9.64 23.62 -12.73
CA GLN A 168 10.72 24.61 -12.56
C GLN A 168 11.05 25.34 -13.87
N LEU A 169 11.38 26.63 -13.76
CA LEU A 169 11.62 27.53 -14.89
C LEU A 169 12.79 28.47 -14.55
N ARG A 170 13.74 28.65 -15.46
CA ARG A 170 14.83 29.63 -15.29
C ARG A 170 15.18 30.37 -16.57
N LEU A 171 15.72 31.57 -16.41
CA LEU A 171 16.50 32.24 -17.44
C LEU A 171 17.96 31.77 -17.32
N MET A 172 18.59 31.44 -18.44
CA MET A 172 20.00 31.00 -18.52
C MET A 172 20.73 31.81 -19.59
N SER A 173 21.95 32.25 -19.28
CA SER A 173 22.83 32.98 -20.19
C SER A 173 24.21 32.31 -20.28
N ASN A 174 24.95 32.59 -21.34
CA ASN A 174 26.34 32.14 -21.46
C ASN A 174 27.27 32.98 -20.57
N ASP A 175 26.98 34.27 -20.45
CA ASP A 175 27.64 35.25 -19.59
C ASP A 175 26.81 35.54 -18.32
N GLN A 176 27.36 36.23 -17.32
CA GLN A 176 26.62 36.56 -16.10
C GLN A 176 25.36 37.40 -16.39
N LEU A 177 24.26 37.07 -15.72
CA LEU A 177 23.02 37.85 -15.78
C LEU A 177 23.07 38.98 -14.75
N PRO A 178 22.73 40.23 -15.13
CA PRO A 178 22.55 41.30 -14.15
C PRO A 178 21.36 41.00 -13.24
N ARG A 179 21.39 41.53 -12.01
CA ARG A 179 20.29 41.39 -11.04
C ARG A 179 18.98 41.89 -11.65
N ARG A 180 18.00 41.00 -11.76
CA ARG A 180 16.62 41.30 -12.18
C ARG A 180 15.93 42.31 -11.26
N GLU A 181 15.12 43.20 -11.83
CA GLU A 181 14.07 43.93 -11.11
C GLU A 181 12.79 43.10 -11.03
N ARG A 182 12.45 42.40 -12.13
CA ARG A 182 11.25 41.56 -12.20
C ARG A 182 11.48 40.29 -13.01
N PHE A 183 10.81 39.23 -12.57
CA PHE A 183 10.67 37.97 -13.29
C PHE A 183 9.22 37.52 -13.17
N GLN A 184 8.57 37.19 -14.27
CA GLN A 184 7.15 36.84 -14.33
C GLN A 184 6.94 35.65 -15.26
N ALA A 185 6.04 34.74 -14.92
CA ALA A 185 5.73 33.56 -15.71
C ALA A 185 4.20 33.40 -15.82
N PHE A 186 3.68 33.69 -17.01
CA PHE A 186 2.25 33.75 -17.28
C PHE A 186 1.72 32.41 -17.83
N THR A 187 0.50 32.06 -17.43
CA THR A 187 -0.29 30.93 -17.96
C THR A 187 -1.47 31.46 -18.81
N ASP A 188 -2.47 30.63 -19.09
CA ASP A 188 -3.75 31.07 -19.69
C ASP A 188 -4.73 31.68 -18.67
N SER A 189 -4.45 31.52 -17.37
CA SER A 189 -5.32 32.00 -16.29
C SER A 189 -5.37 33.53 -16.25
N VAL A 190 -6.54 34.09 -15.91
CA VAL A 190 -6.74 35.53 -15.66
C VAL A 190 -7.28 35.78 -14.25
N TYR A 191 -6.97 36.94 -13.68
CA TYR A 191 -7.55 37.36 -12.40
C TYR A 191 -8.99 37.86 -12.58
N LEU A 192 -9.94 37.28 -11.83
CA LEU A 192 -11.34 37.68 -11.74
C LEU A 192 -11.70 38.08 -10.31
N PRO A 193 -12.59 39.07 -10.10
CA PRO A 193 -13.04 39.45 -8.78
C PRO A 193 -14.07 38.45 -8.23
N LEU A 194 -13.96 38.13 -6.94
CA LEU A 194 -14.95 37.36 -6.19
C LEU A 194 -15.06 37.93 -4.77
N THR A 195 -16.25 38.36 -4.36
CA THR A 195 -16.51 38.68 -2.95
C THR A 195 -17.21 37.49 -2.28
N VAL A 196 -16.59 36.97 -1.23
CA VAL A 196 -17.10 35.84 -0.44
C VAL A 196 -17.56 36.28 0.94
N ARG A 197 -18.42 35.48 1.55
CA ARG A 197 -18.93 35.66 2.90
C ARG A 197 -18.68 34.37 3.69
N ILE A 198 -17.81 34.46 4.69
CA ILE A 198 -17.39 33.38 5.58
C ILE A 198 -18.17 33.52 6.88
N VAL A 199 -19.07 32.58 7.12
CA VAL A 199 -19.91 32.51 8.32
C VAL A 199 -19.23 31.58 9.33
N LEU A 200 -18.94 32.12 10.52
CA LEU A 200 -18.25 31.47 11.63
C LEU A 200 -19.23 31.33 12.80
N GLY A 201 -19.77 30.12 12.98
CA GLY A 201 -20.71 29.80 14.07
C GLY A 201 -20.20 28.70 14.99
N LYS A 202 -21.12 27.96 15.61
CA LYS A 202 -20.80 26.87 16.53
C LYS A 202 -20.40 25.58 15.79
N PRO A 203 -19.25 24.95 16.13
CA PRO A 203 -18.86 23.63 15.62
C PRO A 203 -19.93 22.57 15.86
N ALA A 204 -20.23 21.73 14.86
CA ALA A 204 -21.09 20.56 15.05
C ALA A 204 -20.33 19.42 15.76
N HIS A 205 -19.01 19.31 15.57
CA HIS A 205 -18.24 18.22 16.14
C HIS A 205 -17.90 18.45 17.63
N PRO A 206 -18.38 17.62 18.57
CA PRO A 206 -18.38 17.93 20.00
C PRO A 206 -17.00 17.87 20.66
N ALA A 207 -15.97 17.33 20.00
CA ALA A 207 -14.59 17.37 20.46
C ALA A 207 -13.84 18.65 20.07
N ILE A 208 -14.35 19.42 19.10
CA ILE A 208 -13.69 20.66 18.67
C ILE A 208 -14.03 21.77 19.67
N ARG A 209 -12.99 22.46 20.12
CA ARG A 209 -13.05 23.55 21.11
C ARG A 209 -12.44 24.78 20.48
N LEU A 210 -13.19 25.88 20.49
CA LEU A 210 -12.71 27.18 20.06
C LEU A 210 -12.18 27.94 21.27
N SER A 211 -11.17 28.78 21.04
CA SER A 211 -10.78 29.85 21.95
C SER A 211 -11.51 31.13 21.55
N GLU A 212 -12.15 31.78 22.52
CA GLU A 212 -12.97 32.99 22.30
C GLU A 212 -12.35 34.19 23.04
N PRO A 213 -12.33 35.40 22.44
CA PRO A 213 -12.76 35.73 21.08
C PRO A 213 -11.81 35.17 20.01
N ALA A 214 -12.35 34.67 18.90
CA ALA A 214 -11.52 34.15 17.81
C ALA A 214 -10.96 35.30 16.96
N ALA A 215 -9.64 35.42 16.95
CA ALA A 215 -8.91 36.22 15.97
C ALA A 215 -8.59 35.37 14.72
N GLY A 216 -8.24 36.04 13.64
CA GLY A 216 -7.79 35.36 12.42
C GLY A 216 -7.35 36.28 11.30
N HIS A 217 -6.83 35.69 10.23
CA HIS A 217 -6.47 36.38 9.00
C HIS A 217 -6.71 35.49 7.77
N LEU A 218 -6.70 36.11 6.58
CA LEU A 218 -6.80 35.40 5.30
C LEU A 218 -5.48 35.39 4.53
N GLU A 219 -5.18 34.25 3.90
CA GLU A 219 -4.07 34.08 2.95
C GLU A 219 -4.65 33.62 1.60
N ALA A 220 -4.04 34.00 0.48
CA ALA A 220 -4.44 33.55 -0.85
C ALA A 220 -3.25 32.95 -1.60
N PHE A 221 -3.42 31.74 -2.12
CA PHE A 221 -2.48 31.05 -2.99
C PHE A 221 -3.06 31.01 -4.41
N ASN A 222 -2.24 31.31 -5.43
CA ASN A 222 -2.67 31.61 -6.79
C ASN A 222 -3.79 32.67 -6.85
N GLY A 223 -3.66 33.75 -6.09
CA GLY A 223 -4.70 34.78 -5.96
C GLY A 223 -4.26 35.90 -5.02
N ALA A 224 -5.18 36.81 -4.71
CA ALA A 224 -4.98 37.84 -3.70
C ALA A 224 -6.25 38.06 -2.88
N ALA A 225 -6.12 38.20 -1.56
CA ALA A 225 -7.13 38.85 -0.74
C ALA A 225 -6.86 40.36 -0.76
N LEU A 226 -7.87 41.18 -1.05
CA LEU A 226 -7.74 42.63 -1.22
C LEU A 226 -8.17 43.40 0.03
N ALA A 227 -9.26 42.96 0.67
CA ALA A 227 -9.83 43.57 1.85
C ALA A 227 -10.68 42.54 2.61
N VAL A 228 -10.65 42.62 3.94
CA VAL A 228 -11.54 41.88 4.84
C VAL A 228 -12.45 42.86 5.57
N ARG A 229 -13.73 42.51 5.76
CA ARG A 229 -14.75 43.34 6.43
C ARG A 229 -15.58 42.51 7.42
N PRO A 230 -16.10 43.11 8.51
CA PRO A 230 -17.11 42.48 9.35
C PRO A 230 -18.47 42.55 8.64
N GLY A 231 -19.22 41.46 8.60
CA GLY A 231 -20.60 41.48 8.08
C GLY A 231 -21.57 42.15 9.05
N THR A 232 -21.41 41.92 10.36
CA THR A 232 -22.14 42.60 11.43
C THR A 232 -21.26 42.73 12.69
N GLY A 233 -21.37 43.86 13.40
CA GLY A 233 -20.56 44.18 14.57
C GLY A 233 -19.31 45.03 14.28
N PRO A 234 -18.80 45.82 15.24
CA PRO A 234 -17.67 46.71 15.03
C PRO A 234 -16.32 45.99 15.11
N LEU A 235 -15.45 46.21 14.10
CA LEU A 235 -14.03 45.85 14.21
C LEU A 235 -13.31 46.77 15.21
N ALA A 236 -12.70 46.18 16.24
CA ALA A 236 -11.55 46.77 16.91
C ALA A 236 -10.31 46.57 16.01
N GLY A 237 -10.12 47.52 15.08
CA GLY A 237 -9.06 47.45 14.07
C GLY A 237 -7.65 47.45 14.67
N ASP A 238 -6.81 46.56 14.13
CA ASP A 238 -5.35 46.65 14.19
C ASP A 238 -4.83 46.97 12.77
N SER A 239 -3.54 47.23 12.60
CA SER A 239 -2.97 47.83 11.38
C SER A 239 -2.96 46.96 10.11
N ASP A 240 -3.51 45.75 10.13
CA ASP A 240 -3.55 44.82 8.98
C ASP A 240 -4.95 44.76 8.34
N ARG A 241 -5.02 44.85 7.00
CA ARG A 241 -6.26 44.84 6.21
C ARG A 241 -6.84 43.44 5.96
N LEU A 242 -6.09 42.39 6.29
CA LEU A 242 -6.51 40.99 6.09
C LEU A 242 -6.85 40.27 7.41
N ALA A 243 -6.68 40.94 8.55
CA ALA A 243 -7.02 40.41 9.87
C ALA A 243 -8.49 40.69 10.25
N PHE A 244 -9.07 39.80 11.05
CA PHE A 244 -10.40 39.95 11.64
C PHE A 244 -10.40 39.46 13.11
N LYS A 245 -11.37 39.95 13.89
CA LYS A 245 -11.67 39.50 15.25
C LYS A 245 -13.18 39.35 15.36
N THR A 246 -13.67 38.19 15.82
CA THR A 246 -15.11 37.97 16.02
C THR A 246 -15.53 38.35 17.45
N PRO A 247 -16.81 38.72 17.69
CA PRO A 247 -17.37 38.78 19.04
C PRO A 247 -17.27 37.42 19.75
N MET A 248 -17.42 37.43 21.08
CA MET A 248 -17.28 36.23 21.92
C MET A 248 -18.45 35.24 21.78
N GLU A 249 -19.66 35.69 21.47
CA GLU A 249 -20.83 34.81 21.33
C GLU A 249 -21.61 35.12 20.03
N GLY A 250 -22.19 34.08 19.43
CA GLY A 250 -23.11 34.18 18.28
C GLY A 250 -22.54 33.77 16.93
N GLU A 251 -23.39 33.78 15.90
CA GLU A 251 -22.95 33.63 14.50
C GLU A 251 -22.23 34.91 14.06
N SER A 252 -20.97 34.78 13.67
CA SER A 252 -20.15 35.89 13.18
C SER A 252 -19.97 35.78 11.66
N THR A 253 -19.92 36.91 10.96
CA THR A 253 -19.73 36.95 9.50
C THR A 253 -18.52 37.80 9.14
N VAL A 254 -17.68 37.27 8.25
CA VAL A 254 -16.52 37.95 7.64
C VAL A 254 -16.74 37.99 6.13
N GLU A 255 -16.74 39.18 5.53
CA GLU A 255 -16.67 39.34 4.07
C GLU A 255 -15.22 39.49 3.63
N ALA A 256 -14.89 38.99 2.45
CA ALA A 256 -13.58 39.19 1.83
C ALA A 256 -13.71 39.44 0.33
N ASP A 257 -13.06 40.51 -0.16
CA ASP A 257 -12.84 40.73 -1.58
C ASP A 257 -11.59 39.99 -2.04
N LEU A 258 -11.73 39.14 -3.05
CA LEU A 258 -10.67 38.31 -3.59
C LEU A 258 -10.45 38.64 -5.08
N LEU A 259 -9.21 38.48 -5.53
CA LEU A 259 -8.89 38.17 -6.92
C LEU A 259 -8.55 36.68 -7.00
N MET A 260 -9.44 35.92 -7.62
CA MET A 260 -9.21 34.53 -7.96
C MET A 260 -8.68 34.40 -9.40
N THR A 261 -7.98 33.33 -9.69
CA THR A 261 -7.65 32.89 -11.04
C THR A 261 -8.83 32.17 -11.68
N ALA A 262 -8.94 32.27 -13.00
CA ALA A 262 -9.76 31.37 -13.80
C ALA A 262 -9.06 31.03 -15.12
N ASP A 263 -8.94 29.74 -15.40
CA ASP A 263 -8.70 29.17 -16.73
C ASP A 263 -10.02 28.54 -17.18
N GLN A 264 -10.57 28.98 -18.32
CA GLN A 264 -11.85 28.49 -18.85
C GLN A 264 -11.76 27.10 -19.50
N LEU A 265 -10.55 26.62 -19.79
CA LEU A 265 -10.28 25.33 -20.42
C LEU A 265 -9.76 24.29 -19.42
N ASN A 266 -9.03 24.71 -18.38
CA ASN A 266 -8.41 23.80 -17.41
C ASN A 266 -8.09 24.45 -16.04
N PRO A 267 -9.05 24.56 -15.11
CA PRO A 267 -8.88 25.28 -13.83
C PRO A 267 -7.90 24.64 -12.82
N GLY A 268 -7.38 23.44 -13.09
CA GLY A 268 -6.69 22.61 -12.08
C GLY A 268 -5.38 23.17 -11.52
N PHE A 269 -4.46 23.67 -12.36
CA PHE A 269 -3.08 23.97 -11.94
C PHE A 269 -2.89 25.32 -11.24
N ASP A 270 -3.72 26.30 -11.59
CA ASP A 270 -3.63 27.67 -11.08
C ASP A 270 -4.74 28.01 -10.08
N ARG A 271 -5.54 27.03 -9.66
CA ARG A 271 -6.70 27.19 -8.76
C ARG A 271 -6.39 28.09 -7.55
N THR A 272 -7.20 29.13 -7.32
CA THR A 272 -7.05 29.96 -6.11
C THR A 272 -7.53 29.21 -4.88
N ILE A 273 -6.63 29.07 -3.92
CA ILE A 273 -6.91 28.49 -2.60
C ILE A 273 -6.80 29.60 -1.56
N VAL A 274 -7.84 29.78 -0.74
CA VAL A 274 -7.87 30.77 0.34
C VAL A 274 -7.73 30.05 1.67
N THR A 275 -6.63 30.32 2.41
CA THR A 275 -6.47 29.86 3.79
C THR A 275 -7.23 30.80 4.71
N VAL A 276 -8.08 30.24 5.58
CA VAL A 276 -8.65 30.93 6.73
C VAL A 276 -7.88 30.50 7.97
N ARG A 277 -7.02 31.38 8.48
CA ARG A 277 -6.29 31.18 9.72
C ARG A 277 -7.17 31.70 10.84
N ALA A 278 -7.78 30.82 11.62
CA ALA A 278 -8.64 31.19 12.74
C ALA A 278 -8.43 30.20 13.90
N ASP A 279 -8.31 30.71 15.12
CA ASP A 279 -7.94 29.90 16.28
C ASP A 279 -8.92 28.74 16.52
N GLY A 280 -8.39 27.55 16.74
CA GLY A 280 -9.16 26.31 16.93
C GLY A 280 -9.89 25.75 15.69
N ARG A 281 -9.90 26.46 14.55
CA ARG A 281 -10.58 26.03 13.31
C ARG A 281 -9.93 26.48 11.98
N PRO A 282 -8.60 26.32 11.77
CA PRO A 282 -7.95 26.70 10.53
C PRO A 282 -8.21 25.69 9.38
N PHE A 283 -8.54 26.21 8.20
CA PHE A 283 -8.86 25.44 6.98
C PHE A 283 -8.54 26.26 5.72
N SER A 284 -8.49 25.62 4.55
CA SER A 284 -8.55 26.32 3.25
C SER A 284 -9.81 25.95 2.46
N PHE A 285 -10.23 26.82 1.53
CA PHE A 285 -11.26 26.51 0.54
C PHE A 285 -10.83 26.97 -0.86
N ALA A 286 -11.45 26.40 -1.90
CA ALA A 286 -11.19 26.79 -3.29
C ALA A 286 -12.18 27.87 -3.75
N ALA A 287 -11.66 28.96 -4.34
CA ALA A 287 -12.49 30.12 -4.69
C ALA A 287 -13.46 29.85 -5.85
N ASP A 288 -13.09 29.00 -6.80
CA ASP A 288 -13.90 28.65 -7.98
C ASP A 288 -15.16 27.84 -7.63
N GLU A 289 -15.13 27.03 -6.58
CA GLU A 289 -16.32 26.35 -6.04
C GLU A 289 -17.36 27.36 -5.55
N VAL A 290 -16.91 28.35 -4.76
CA VAL A 290 -17.79 29.43 -4.29
C VAL A 290 -18.26 30.29 -5.47
N ALA A 291 -17.39 30.60 -6.43
CA ALA A 291 -17.76 31.36 -7.62
C ALA A 291 -18.84 30.67 -8.47
N ARG A 292 -18.73 29.33 -8.62
CA ARG A 292 -19.73 28.45 -9.26
C ARG A 292 -21.07 28.39 -8.51
N GLY A 293 -21.09 28.82 -7.24
CA GLY A 293 -22.29 28.84 -6.39
C GLY A 293 -22.40 27.68 -5.41
N ASP A 294 -21.33 26.91 -5.19
CA ASP A 294 -21.32 25.90 -4.12
C ASP A 294 -21.29 26.55 -2.74
N ARG A 295 -22.08 26.00 -1.82
CA ARG A 295 -22.17 26.41 -0.41
C ARG A 295 -21.25 25.53 0.43
N ILE A 296 -20.05 26.00 0.73
CA ILE A 296 -18.99 25.20 1.38
C ILE A 296 -19.27 25.13 2.89
N LEU A 297 -20.06 24.14 3.31
CA LEU A 297 -20.36 23.85 4.71
C LEU A 297 -19.36 22.86 5.31
N ILE A 298 -18.48 23.35 6.17
CA ILE A 298 -17.55 22.56 6.98
C ILE A 298 -18.17 22.43 8.37
N ASP A 299 -19.20 21.59 8.47
CA ASP A 299 -20.10 21.57 9.63
C ASP A 299 -19.38 21.21 10.93
N ASP A 300 -18.41 20.28 10.84
CA ASP A 300 -17.54 19.87 11.96
C ASP A 300 -16.81 21.07 12.59
N LEU A 301 -16.36 22.05 11.79
CA LEU A 301 -15.72 23.30 12.25
C LEU A 301 -16.72 24.44 12.55
N GLY A 302 -18.00 24.27 12.19
CA GLY A 302 -19.02 25.31 12.33
C GLY A 302 -18.83 26.47 11.36
N VAL A 303 -18.41 26.17 10.13
CA VAL A 303 -18.12 27.18 9.10
C VAL A 303 -18.95 26.96 7.84
N LEU A 304 -19.46 28.05 7.27
CA LEU A 304 -20.10 28.07 5.96
C LEU A 304 -19.49 29.19 5.11
N VAL A 305 -18.88 28.87 3.97
CA VAL A 305 -18.43 29.86 2.98
C VAL A 305 -19.41 29.89 1.81
N VAL A 306 -19.87 31.09 1.46
CA VAL A 306 -20.75 31.37 0.32
C VAL A 306 -20.29 32.61 -0.43
N ARG A 307 -20.91 32.88 -1.59
CA ARG A 307 -20.80 34.19 -2.27
C ARG A 307 -21.45 35.28 -1.42
N ALA A 308 -20.96 36.51 -1.48
CA ALA A 308 -21.53 37.61 -0.69
C ALA A 308 -22.97 38.01 -1.10
N ASP A 309 -23.43 37.63 -2.30
CA ASP A 309 -24.82 37.81 -2.74
C ASP A 309 -25.78 36.70 -2.26
N ASP A 310 -25.28 35.64 -1.61
CA ASP A 310 -26.10 34.63 -0.94
C ASP A 310 -26.36 35.01 0.53
N PRO A 311 -27.61 35.25 0.95
CA PRO A 311 -27.93 35.70 2.31
C PRO A 311 -28.03 34.58 3.36
N ILE A 312 -27.82 33.30 3.00
CA ILE A 312 -28.11 32.18 3.92
C ILE A 312 -27.18 32.15 5.15
N THR A 313 -27.75 31.97 6.35
CA THR A 313 -27.01 31.80 7.61
C THR A 313 -26.53 30.35 7.78
N LEU A 314 -25.61 30.10 8.73
CA LEU A 314 -25.14 28.73 9.02
C LEU A 314 -26.31 27.85 9.48
N GLU A 315 -27.11 28.35 10.42
CA GLU A 315 -28.31 27.64 10.88
C GLU A 315 -29.39 27.53 9.80
N GLY A 316 -29.53 28.53 8.93
CA GLY A 316 -30.43 28.47 7.78
C GLY A 316 -30.05 27.37 6.79
N TYR A 317 -28.77 27.18 6.52
CA TYR A 317 -28.31 26.09 5.65
C TYR A 317 -28.36 24.73 6.36
N ARG A 318 -28.04 24.67 7.66
CA ARG A 318 -28.27 23.47 8.51
C ARG A 318 -29.74 23.06 8.54
N ALA A 319 -30.67 24.01 8.51
CA ALA A 319 -32.11 23.73 8.40
C ALA A 319 -32.49 23.20 7.01
N ALA A 320 -32.13 23.92 5.93
CA ALA A 320 -32.44 23.50 4.56
C ALA A 320 -31.86 22.12 4.21
N ARG A 321 -30.67 21.77 4.73
CA ARG A 321 -30.08 20.43 4.54
C ARG A 321 -30.81 19.30 5.26
N LYS A 322 -31.71 19.57 6.22
CA LYS A 322 -32.57 18.53 6.82
C LYS A 322 -33.70 18.12 5.88
N GLU A 323 -34.15 19.03 5.03
CA GLU A 323 -35.20 18.77 4.02
C GLU A 323 -34.65 17.98 2.81
N PHE A 324 -33.37 18.20 2.47
CA PHE A 324 -32.66 17.57 1.35
C PHE A 324 -31.44 16.75 1.81
N ALA A 325 -31.63 15.94 2.86
CA ALA A 325 -30.56 15.22 3.55
C ALA A 325 -29.96 14.05 2.74
N GLY A 326 -28.94 14.34 1.93
CA GLY A 326 -28.01 13.33 1.43
C GLY A 326 -27.27 12.61 2.56
N ARG A 327 -26.62 11.47 2.25
CA ARG A 327 -25.76 10.73 3.18
C ARG A 327 -24.46 10.30 2.52
N THR A 328 -23.35 10.50 3.23
CA THR A 328 -22.03 9.94 2.91
C THR A 328 -22.09 8.40 2.94
N VAL A 329 -21.27 7.75 2.12
CA VAL A 329 -21.06 6.29 2.15
C VAL A 329 -20.63 5.86 3.56
N TYR A 330 -19.72 6.61 4.18
CA TYR A 330 -19.28 6.37 5.56
C TYR A 330 -20.44 6.33 6.57
N ARG A 331 -21.48 7.20 6.43
CA ARG A 331 -22.66 7.11 7.30
C ARG A 331 -23.66 6.04 6.87
N ARG A 332 -23.87 5.81 5.56
CA ARG A 332 -24.80 4.78 5.06
C ARG A 332 -24.48 3.36 5.55
N VAL A 333 -23.21 3.01 5.78
CA VAL A 333 -22.82 1.67 6.28
C VAL A 333 -23.39 1.39 7.68
N PHE A 334 -23.54 2.39 8.55
CA PHE A 334 -24.14 2.19 9.87
C PHE A 334 -25.63 1.80 9.78
N ASP A 335 -26.34 2.23 8.74
CA ASP A 335 -27.73 1.88 8.47
C ASP A 335 -27.90 0.45 7.90
N GLN A 336 -26.87 -0.14 7.30
CA GLN A 336 -26.93 -1.46 6.67
C GLN A 336 -26.87 -2.62 7.69
N ALA A 337 -27.15 -3.84 7.23
CA ALA A 337 -26.78 -5.05 7.97
C ALA A 337 -25.25 -5.19 8.08
N GLU A 338 -24.76 -6.08 8.95
CA GLU A 338 -23.35 -6.50 8.88
C GLU A 338 -23.11 -7.22 7.55
N GLN A 339 -22.04 -6.84 6.84
CA GLN A 339 -21.65 -7.53 5.60
C GLN A 339 -21.33 -9.00 5.92
N THR A 340 -21.68 -9.89 4.99
CA THR A 340 -21.36 -11.33 5.07
C THR A 340 -20.47 -11.73 3.90
N LEU A 341 -19.78 -12.86 4.02
CA LEU A 341 -18.98 -13.39 2.90
C LEU A 341 -19.84 -13.60 1.65
N THR A 342 -21.05 -14.15 1.81
CA THR A 342 -22.03 -14.33 0.73
C THR A 342 -22.49 -13.00 0.14
N GLY A 343 -22.81 -11.99 0.96
CA GLY A 343 -23.29 -10.67 0.51
C GLY A 343 -22.23 -9.82 -0.20
N ALA A 344 -20.96 -10.08 0.08
CA ALA A 344 -19.84 -9.57 -0.70
C ALA A 344 -19.63 -10.39 -1.99
N TRP A 345 -19.61 -11.72 -1.90
CA TRP A 345 -19.32 -12.62 -3.02
C TRP A 345 -20.36 -12.57 -4.14
N ASP A 346 -21.65 -12.71 -3.81
CA ASP A 346 -22.74 -12.71 -4.80
C ASP A 346 -22.93 -11.36 -5.49
N ALA A 347 -22.35 -10.30 -4.93
CA ALA A 347 -22.32 -8.97 -5.51
C ALA A 347 -21.12 -8.76 -6.47
N MET A 348 -20.10 -9.61 -6.46
CA MET A 348 -18.94 -9.51 -7.35
C MET A 348 -19.25 -10.02 -8.76
N PRO A 349 -18.54 -9.54 -9.80
CA PRO A 349 -18.60 -10.15 -11.13
C PRO A 349 -17.93 -11.53 -11.15
N LEU A 350 -18.22 -12.31 -12.20
CA LEU A 350 -17.53 -13.58 -12.46
C LEU A 350 -16.03 -13.35 -12.64
N LYS A 351 -15.21 -14.17 -11.96
CA LYS A 351 -13.75 -14.10 -12.02
C LYS A 351 -13.21 -14.92 -13.19
N ARG A 352 -12.20 -14.39 -13.89
CA ARG A 352 -11.35 -15.22 -14.78
C ARG A 352 -10.43 -16.10 -13.93
N PRO A 353 -10.26 -17.40 -14.23
CA PRO A 353 -9.45 -18.31 -13.41
C PRO A 353 -7.99 -17.89 -13.25
N LEU A 354 -7.38 -18.30 -12.13
CA LEU A 354 -5.97 -18.03 -11.80
C LEU A 354 -5.08 -19.23 -12.14
N TYR A 355 -3.79 -19.04 -12.44
CA TYR A 355 -2.84 -20.15 -12.37
C TYR A 355 -2.64 -20.60 -10.91
N PHE A 356 -2.21 -21.84 -10.71
CA PHE A 356 -1.85 -22.38 -9.39
C PHE A 356 -0.36 -22.63 -9.32
N VAL A 357 0.25 -22.40 -8.16
CA VAL A 357 1.70 -22.55 -7.96
C VAL A 357 2.01 -23.77 -7.11
N HIS A 358 2.86 -24.65 -7.63
CA HIS A 358 3.47 -25.72 -6.86
C HIS A 358 4.90 -25.31 -6.50
N GLY A 359 5.24 -25.39 -5.21
CA GLY A 359 6.57 -25.08 -4.68
C GLY A 359 6.90 -25.93 -3.46
N LEU A 360 8.17 -25.91 -3.04
CA LEU A 360 8.69 -26.61 -1.87
C LEU A 360 9.23 -25.58 -0.85
N PRO A 361 9.36 -25.92 0.44
CA PRO A 361 9.96 -25.03 1.43
C PRO A 361 11.36 -24.58 1.03
N GLY A 362 11.67 -23.28 1.17
CA GLY A 362 13.02 -22.75 0.95
C GLY A 362 13.49 -22.69 -0.51
N ASN A 363 12.68 -23.12 -1.49
CA ASN A 363 13.18 -23.64 -2.77
C ASN A 363 12.72 -22.83 -4.00
N ARG A 364 13.66 -22.46 -4.89
CA ARG A 364 13.37 -21.65 -6.09
C ARG A 364 12.86 -22.46 -7.28
N ASN A 365 12.78 -23.79 -7.19
CA ASN A 365 12.44 -24.68 -8.31
C ASN A 365 10.93 -24.88 -8.51
N ALA A 366 10.12 -23.86 -8.18
CA ALA A 366 8.68 -23.84 -8.33
C ALA A 366 8.21 -23.94 -9.79
N MET A 367 6.96 -24.40 -9.98
CA MET A 367 6.27 -24.49 -11.27
C MET A 367 4.84 -23.96 -11.11
N HIS A 368 4.24 -23.41 -12.18
CA HIS A 368 2.80 -23.12 -12.17
C HIS A 368 2.01 -23.97 -13.16
N GLN A 369 0.75 -24.24 -12.83
CA GLN A 369 -0.23 -24.88 -13.68
C GLN A 369 -1.32 -23.87 -14.07
N ASN A 370 -1.48 -23.67 -15.37
CA ASN A 370 -2.55 -22.84 -15.94
C ASN A 370 -3.92 -23.54 -15.87
N PRO A 371 -5.04 -22.79 -16.01
CA PRO A 371 -6.38 -23.37 -15.97
C PRO A 371 -6.65 -24.41 -17.07
N ASN A 372 -6.00 -24.27 -18.23
CA ASN A 372 -5.97 -25.25 -19.33
C ASN A 372 -5.08 -26.47 -19.08
N GLY A 373 -4.40 -26.55 -17.94
CA GLY A 373 -3.54 -27.67 -17.56
C GLY A 373 -2.11 -27.63 -18.06
N ASP A 374 -1.70 -26.60 -18.79
CA ASP A 374 -0.29 -26.42 -19.19
C ASP A 374 0.58 -26.14 -17.94
N ILE A 375 1.79 -26.74 -17.92
CA ILE A 375 2.76 -26.60 -16.83
C ILE A 375 3.90 -25.68 -17.27
N VAL A 376 4.30 -24.73 -16.44
CA VAL A 376 5.35 -23.75 -16.75
C VAL A 376 6.47 -23.75 -15.71
N LEU A 377 7.72 -23.75 -16.20
CA LEU A 377 8.94 -23.81 -15.40
C LEU A 377 9.83 -22.58 -15.67
N GLY A 378 10.52 -22.05 -14.64
CA GLY A 378 11.41 -20.88 -14.77
C GLY A 378 12.69 -21.11 -15.58
N GLY A 379 13.25 -20.04 -16.18
CA GLY A 379 14.49 -20.05 -16.95
C GLY A 379 15.76 -19.73 -16.15
N ARG A 380 16.82 -19.23 -16.81
CA ARG A 380 18.17 -19.03 -16.22
C ARG A 380 18.42 -17.64 -15.60
N ARG A 381 17.44 -16.73 -15.58
CA ARG A 381 17.61 -15.38 -14.97
C ARG A 381 17.04 -15.30 -13.55
N ARG A 382 17.06 -14.06 -13.02
CA ARG A 382 16.55 -13.66 -11.71
C ARG A 382 17.06 -14.58 -10.59
N TRP A 383 16.19 -15.30 -9.89
CA TRP A 383 16.52 -16.11 -8.71
C TRP A 383 17.53 -17.22 -8.99
N PHE A 384 17.65 -17.71 -10.22
CA PHE A 384 18.67 -18.70 -10.63
C PHE A 384 20.08 -18.11 -10.78
N ARG A 385 20.25 -16.79 -10.58
CA ARG A 385 21.55 -16.10 -10.52
C ARG A 385 22.02 -15.80 -9.09
N LEU A 386 21.22 -16.11 -8.07
CA LEU A 386 21.46 -15.73 -6.68
C LEU A 386 21.51 -16.95 -5.74
N PRO A 387 22.70 -17.55 -5.55
CA PRO A 387 23.75 -17.70 -6.55
C PRO A 387 23.38 -18.79 -7.58
N PRO A 388 24.03 -18.87 -8.76
CA PRO A 388 23.86 -20.02 -9.64
C PRO A 388 24.34 -21.32 -8.97
N SER A 389 23.72 -22.46 -9.29
CA SER A 389 24.16 -23.78 -8.82
C SER A 389 24.22 -24.81 -9.97
N PRO A 390 25.19 -25.75 -9.94
CA PRO A 390 25.21 -26.90 -10.84
C PRO A 390 24.07 -27.90 -10.58
N LYS A 391 23.38 -27.84 -9.42
CA LYS A 391 22.19 -28.66 -9.16
C LYS A 391 21.00 -28.28 -10.05
N ASP A 392 20.82 -26.99 -10.35
CA ASP A 392 19.63 -26.48 -11.04
C ASP A 392 19.91 -25.49 -12.19
N THR A 393 20.54 -24.35 -11.93
CA THR A 393 20.73 -23.25 -12.91
C THR A 393 21.40 -23.73 -14.20
N GLU A 394 22.47 -24.52 -14.08
CA GLU A 394 23.22 -25.03 -15.24
C GLU A 394 22.41 -26.04 -16.07
N ARG A 395 21.42 -26.69 -15.43
CA ARG A 395 20.61 -27.79 -15.97
C ARG A 395 19.27 -27.34 -16.56
N ARG A 396 18.96 -26.04 -16.54
CA ARG A 396 17.80 -25.45 -17.27
C ARG A 396 18.07 -25.39 -18.77
N ALA A 397 18.06 -26.54 -19.45
CA ALA A 397 18.45 -26.69 -20.85
C ALA A 397 17.27 -26.43 -21.81
N TRP A 398 16.87 -25.15 -21.93
CA TRP A 398 15.86 -24.63 -22.87
C TRP A 398 16.10 -23.14 -23.15
N GLU A 399 15.43 -22.60 -24.17
CA GLU A 399 15.48 -21.18 -24.51
C GLU A 399 14.51 -20.34 -23.66
N GLY A 400 14.83 -19.06 -23.47
CA GLY A 400 13.95 -18.08 -22.82
C GLY A 400 13.88 -18.18 -21.28
N GLU A 401 12.96 -17.40 -20.71
CA GLU A 401 12.80 -17.26 -19.25
C GLU A 401 11.71 -18.17 -18.67
N LEU A 402 10.97 -18.88 -19.53
CA LEU A 402 9.95 -19.84 -19.16
C LEU A 402 10.00 -21.04 -20.12
N LEU A 403 9.65 -22.23 -19.63
CA LEU A 403 9.38 -23.42 -20.42
C LEU A 403 7.93 -23.83 -20.18
N THR A 404 7.07 -23.61 -21.16
CA THR A 404 5.69 -24.13 -21.16
C THR A 404 5.68 -25.53 -21.76
N LEU A 405 5.12 -26.47 -21.00
CA LEU A 405 4.82 -27.85 -21.40
C LEU A 405 3.30 -27.98 -21.52
N GLY A 406 2.81 -28.12 -22.74
CA GLY A 406 1.38 -28.24 -23.01
C GLY A 406 0.94 -29.69 -23.20
N PHE A 407 -0.26 -30.00 -22.74
CA PHE A 407 -0.84 -31.36 -22.80
C PHE A 407 -2.07 -31.47 -23.69
N GLY A 408 -2.63 -30.34 -24.15
CA GLY A 408 -3.74 -30.32 -25.10
C GLY A 408 -5.09 -30.72 -24.50
N PHE A 409 -5.32 -30.41 -23.22
CA PHE A 409 -6.66 -30.49 -22.62
C PHE A 409 -7.61 -29.47 -23.27
N PRO A 410 -8.94 -29.66 -23.10
CA PRO A 410 -9.92 -28.62 -23.40
C PRO A 410 -9.59 -27.28 -22.72
N ASN A 411 -9.91 -26.17 -23.38
CA ASN A 411 -9.59 -24.82 -22.90
C ASN A 411 -10.35 -24.44 -21.61
N ASP A 412 -9.98 -23.29 -21.01
CA ASP A 412 -10.55 -22.73 -19.78
C ASP A 412 -12.08 -22.70 -19.72
N HIS A 413 -12.77 -22.55 -20.86
CA HIS A 413 -14.25 -22.54 -20.91
C HIS A 413 -14.87 -23.93 -20.74
N HIS A 414 -14.07 -25.00 -20.82
CA HIS A 414 -14.48 -26.41 -20.66
C HIS A 414 -13.97 -27.04 -19.34
N VAL A 415 -13.44 -26.22 -18.41
CA VAL A 415 -13.11 -26.64 -17.04
C VAL A 415 -14.40 -26.77 -16.24
N ASN A 416 -14.81 -28.01 -15.93
CA ASN A 416 -16.00 -28.30 -15.12
C ASN A 416 -15.79 -27.97 -13.64
N ARG A 417 -14.60 -28.26 -13.11
CA ARG A 417 -14.29 -28.21 -11.68
C ARG A 417 -12.77 -28.11 -11.50
N ARG A 418 -12.34 -27.32 -10.52
CA ARG A 418 -10.95 -27.23 -10.06
C ARG A 418 -10.92 -27.07 -8.55
N PHE A 419 -10.05 -27.80 -7.84
CA PHE A 419 -10.02 -27.83 -6.38
C PHE A 419 -8.73 -28.46 -5.81
N LEU A 420 -8.38 -28.07 -4.58
CA LEU A 420 -7.34 -28.71 -3.77
C LEU A 420 -7.90 -29.88 -2.93
N LYS A 421 -7.09 -30.92 -2.67
CA LYS A 421 -7.41 -31.98 -1.70
C LYS A 421 -7.72 -31.37 -0.34
N ASP A 422 -8.82 -31.81 0.28
CA ASP A 422 -9.34 -31.37 1.57
C ASP A 422 -9.45 -29.84 1.72
N GLY A 423 -9.59 -29.14 0.60
CA GLY A 423 -9.74 -27.68 0.54
C GLY A 423 -8.44 -26.88 0.54
N PHE A 424 -7.32 -27.41 1.04
CA PHE A 424 -6.08 -26.63 1.22
C PHE A 424 -4.77 -27.35 0.80
N LEU A 425 -4.75 -28.67 0.62
CA LEU A 425 -3.51 -29.43 0.39
C LEU A 425 -3.03 -29.34 -1.08
N PRO A 426 -1.72 -29.40 -1.35
CA PRO A 426 -1.15 -29.05 -2.67
C PRO A 426 -1.39 -30.08 -3.80
N LEU A 427 -2.22 -31.10 -3.58
CA LEU A 427 -2.78 -31.90 -4.65
C LEU A 427 -3.90 -31.11 -5.32
N LEU A 428 -3.56 -30.43 -6.41
CA LEU A 428 -4.55 -29.79 -7.28
C LEU A 428 -5.23 -30.86 -8.15
N THR A 429 -6.54 -30.74 -8.34
CA THR A 429 -7.32 -31.52 -9.31
C THR A 429 -8.09 -30.59 -10.23
N THR A 430 -7.90 -30.71 -11.54
CA THR A 430 -8.67 -30.00 -12.57
C THR A 430 -9.41 -31.00 -13.46
N CYS A 431 -10.71 -30.79 -13.66
CA CYS A 431 -11.60 -31.67 -14.42
C CYS A 431 -12.10 -30.96 -15.69
N TYR A 432 -11.82 -31.52 -16.87
CA TYR A 432 -12.22 -31.00 -18.17
C TYR A 432 -13.24 -31.91 -18.86
N ARG A 433 -14.05 -31.38 -19.78
CA ARG A 433 -14.96 -32.17 -20.63
C ARG A 433 -14.66 -32.02 -22.12
N ASP A 434 -14.71 -33.14 -22.85
CA ASP A 434 -14.76 -33.18 -24.32
C ASP A 434 -15.86 -34.15 -24.75
N GLY A 435 -17.07 -33.60 -24.97
CA GLY A 435 -18.27 -34.39 -25.29
C GLY A 435 -18.62 -35.41 -24.21
N GLU A 436 -18.46 -36.69 -24.56
CA GLU A 436 -18.69 -37.85 -23.67
C GLU A 436 -17.51 -38.13 -22.72
N LEU A 437 -16.33 -37.56 -22.97
CA LEU A 437 -15.12 -37.81 -22.18
C LEU A 437 -14.92 -36.78 -21.06
N SER A 438 -14.49 -37.28 -19.90
CA SER A 438 -14.00 -36.49 -18.77
C SER A 438 -12.50 -36.74 -18.59
N TYR A 439 -11.72 -35.66 -18.42
CA TYR A 439 -10.29 -35.69 -18.14
C TYR A 439 -10.07 -35.13 -16.75
N GLU A 440 -9.43 -35.87 -15.85
CA GLU A 440 -9.07 -35.45 -14.49
C GLU A 440 -7.54 -35.38 -14.40
N GLN A 441 -7.02 -34.16 -14.32
CA GLN A 441 -5.60 -33.87 -14.13
C GLN A 441 -5.34 -33.64 -12.64
N HIS A 442 -4.58 -34.52 -12.01
CA HIS A 442 -4.12 -34.37 -10.63
C HIS A 442 -2.63 -34.06 -10.62
N THR A 443 -2.21 -33.03 -9.87
CA THR A 443 -0.81 -32.55 -9.84
C THR A 443 -0.34 -32.26 -8.42
N ILE A 444 0.90 -32.65 -8.12
CA ILE A 444 1.58 -32.35 -6.86
C ILE A 444 3.09 -32.27 -7.07
N LEU A 445 3.78 -31.38 -6.37
CA LEU A 445 5.25 -31.22 -6.43
C LEU A 445 5.90 -31.82 -5.19
N ASP A 446 7.03 -32.47 -5.39
CA ASP A 446 7.87 -33.05 -4.36
C ASP A 446 9.35 -32.82 -4.72
N SER A 447 10.30 -33.11 -3.81
CA SER A 447 11.72 -33.09 -4.18
C SER A 447 12.09 -34.33 -5.02
N LEU A 448 13.08 -34.17 -5.91
CA LEU A 448 13.59 -35.28 -6.75
C LEU A 448 14.09 -36.48 -5.92
N ARG A 449 14.43 -36.26 -4.64
CA ARG A 449 14.93 -37.28 -3.70
C ARG A 449 13.86 -37.87 -2.77
N SER A 450 12.64 -37.34 -2.78
CA SER A 450 11.52 -37.77 -1.91
C SER A 450 11.67 -37.37 -0.43
N ASP A 451 12.58 -36.45 -0.13
CA ASP A 451 12.76 -35.80 1.18
C ASP A 451 12.24 -34.35 1.13
N LEU A 452 11.34 -33.99 2.04
CA LEU A 452 10.76 -32.65 2.16
C LEU A 452 11.28 -31.87 3.38
N ALA A 453 12.03 -32.51 4.28
CA ALA A 453 12.62 -31.88 5.45
C ALA A 453 14.01 -31.29 5.16
N GLY A 454 14.78 -31.92 4.27
CA GLY A 454 16.15 -31.53 3.91
C GLY A 454 16.31 -30.63 2.68
N VAL A 455 15.22 -30.09 2.11
CA VAL A 455 15.24 -29.34 0.83
C VAL A 455 16.04 -28.04 0.94
N THR A 456 17.05 -27.85 0.08
CA THR A 456 17.74 -26.55 -0.09
C THR A 456 17.22 -25.75 -1.29
N LEU A 457 17.62 -24.48 -1.38
CA LEU A 457 17.22 -23.55 -2.47
C LEU A 457 17.26 -24.17 -3.86
N ASP A 458 18.39 -24.82 -4.16
CA ASP A 458 18.80 -25.32 -5.47
C ASP A 458 18.49 -26.80 -5.70
N ASP A 459 17.84 -27.49 -4.76
CA ASP A 459 17.46 -28.89 -4.97
C ASP A 459 16.37 -29.00 -6.04
N PRO A 460 16.53 -29.90 -7.03
CA PRO A 460 15.51 -30.12 -8.05
C PRO A 460 14.19 -30.67 -7.50
N GLY A 461 13.09 -30.11 -8.00
CA GLY A 461 11.74 -30.62 -7.78
C GLY A 461 11.30 -31.60 -8.88
N ILE A 462 10.23 -32.35 -8.59
CA ILE A 462 9.53 -33.21 -9.53
C ILE A 462 8.02 -32.99 -9.39
N LEU A 463 7.38 -32.47 -10.44
CA LEU A 463 5.91 -32.43 -10.51
C LEU A 463 5.43 -33.80 -10.97
N LEU A 464 4.73 -34.47 -10.07
CA LEU A 464 3.98 -35.69 -10.37
C LEU A 464 2.61 -35.31 -10.91
N MET A 465 2.26 -35.85 -12.07
CA MET A 465 0.95 -35.66 -12.67
C MET A 465 0.30 -37.00 -13.02
N ARG A 466 -0.94 -37.18 -12.59
CA ARG A 466 -1.84 -38.24 -13.08
C ARG A 466 -2.88 -37.61 -13.98
N VAL A 467 -3.11 -38.22 -15.14
CA VAL A 467 -4.20 -37.86 -16.05
C VAL A 467 -5.11 -39.08 -16.16
N ARG A 468 -6.24 -39.03 -15.47
CA ARG A 468 -7.31 -40.03 -15.60
C ARG A 468 -8.26 -39.57 -16.70
N ILE A 469 -8.62 -40.47 -17.60
CA ILE A 469 -9.60 -40.19 -18.66
C ILE A 469 -10.70 -41.24 -18.56
N VAL A 470 -11.96 -40.79 -18.55
CA VAL A 470 -13.14 -41.64 -18.37
C VAL A 470 -14.16 -41.32 -19.46
N ASN A 471 -14.68 -42.35 -20.12
CA ASN A 471 -15.86 -42.22 -20.96
C ASN A 471 -17.13 -42.26 -20.11
N LEU A 472 -17.88 -41.16 -20.08
CA LEU A 472 -19.13 -41.02 -19.32
C LEU A 472 -20.37 -41.46 -20.09
N SER A 473 -20.24 -41.80 -21.39
CA SER A 473 -21.34 -42.39 -22.15
C SER A 473 -21.61 -43.84 -21.71
N ALA A 474 -22.89 -44.22 -21.77
CA ALA A 474 -23.36 -45.59 -21.55
C ALA A 474 -23.50 -46.41 -22.84
N ASP A 475 -23.36 -45.79 -24.02
CA ASP A 475 -23.77 -46.34 -25.31
C ASP A 475 -22.77 -46.10 -26.48
N LYS A 476 -21.83 -45.15 -26.34
CA LYS A 476 -20.87 -44.75 -27.39
C LYS A 476 -19.44 -44.87 -26.92
N ALA A 477 -18.56 -45.37 -27.77
CA ALA A 477 -17.11 -45.24 -27.58
C ALA A 477 -16.64 -43.80 -27.85
N GLY A 478 -15.64 -43.33 -27.10
CA GLY A 478 -15.04 -42.01 -27.25
C GLY A 478 -13.52 -42.07 -27.46
N THR A 479 -12.99 -41.29 -28.40
CA THR A 479 -11.53 -41.22 -28.65
C THR A 479 -10.88 -40.16 -27.78
N ALA A 480 -10.23 -40.58 -26.69
CA ALA A 480 -9.37 -39.74 -25.88
C ALA A 480 -8.15 -39.27 -26.67
N ARG A 481 -7.74 -38.01 -26.46
CA ARG A 481 -6.60 -37.39 -27.13
C ARG A 481 -5.82 -36.51 -26.16
N LEU A 482 -4.50 -36.44 -26.34
CA LEU A 482 -3.64 -35.43 -25.74
C LEU A 482 -2.69 -34.90 -26.81
N LEU A 483 -2.34 -33.62 -26.74
CA LEU A 483 -1.35 -32.99 -27.63
C LEU A 483 -0.18 -32.47 -26.80
N LEU A 484 0.85 -33.30 -26.70
CA LEU A 484 2.07 -33.02 -25.96
C LEU A 484 2.92 -32.01 -26.74
N THR A 485 3.24 -30.88 -26.12
CA THR A 485 4.05 -29.80 -26.72
C THR A 485 5.05 -29.22 -25.73
N SER A 486 6.08 -28.57 -26.25
CA SER A 486 7.07 -27.82 -25.48
C SER A 486 7.35 -26.48 -26.16
N GLN A 487 7.61 -25.44 -25.37
CA GLN A 487 7.81 -24.06 -25.85
C GLN A 487 6.67 -23.58 -26.78
N ASN A 488 5.43 -23.86 -26.39
CA ASN A 488 4.22 -23.57 -27.19
C ASN A 488 4.28 -24.16 -28.62
N GLY A 489 4.86 -25.36 -28.76
CA GLY A 489 5.04 -26.04 -30.05
C GLY A 489 6.24 -25.57 -30.88
N ARG A 490 7.15 -24.77 -30.31
CA ARG A 490 8.41 -24.37 -30.98
C ARG A 490 9.49 -25.44 -30.86
N GLU A 491 9.59 -26.09 -29.71
CA GLU A 491 10.55 -27.18 -29.50
C GLU A 491 10.00 -28.48 -30.09
N LYS A 492 10.81 -29.17 -30.90
CA LYS A 492 10.46 -30.48 -31.44
C LYS A 492 10.64 -31.56 -30.36
N LEU A 493 9.57 -32.31 -30.13
CA LEU A 493 9.53 -33.44 -29.22
C LEU A 493 9.73 -34.80 -29.93
N SER A 494 10.23 -35.78 -29.19
CA SER A 494 10.27 -37.20 -29.55
C SER A 494 9.87 -38.08 -28.36
N TYR A 495 9.44 -39.31 -28.61
CA TYR A 495 9.09 -40.29 -27.58
C TYR A 495 9.94 -41.55 -27.73
N VAL A 496 10.64 -41.94 -26.66
CA VAL A 496 11.49 -43.14 -26.62
C VAL A 496 11.36 -43.79 -25.25
N ASN A 497 10.94 -45.06 -25.18
CA ASN A 497 10.96 -45.91 -23.98
C ASN A 497 10.42 -45.22 -22.70
N GLY A 498 9.20 -44.67 -22.73
CA GLY A 498 8.60 -44.00 -21.58
C GLY A 498 9.14 -42.58 -21.30
N ARG A 499 9.88 -41.97 -22.24
CA ARG A 499 10.52 -40.66 -22.06
C ARG A 499 10.13 -39.73 -23.21
N VAL A 500 9.66 -38.54 -22.88
CA VAL A 500 9.45 -37.44 -23.83
C VAL A 500 10.68 -36.53 -23.79
N LEU A 501 11.35 -36.44 -24.94
CA LEU A 501 12.59 -35.71 -25.12
C LEU A 501 12.33 -34.46 -25.98
N GLY A 502 12.94 -33.33 -25.64
CA GLY A 502 12.91 -32.10 -26.44
C GLY A 502 14.31 -31.74 -26.94
N LYS A 503 14.42 -31.24 -28.18
CA LYS A 503 15.71 -30.84 -28.75
C LYS A 503 16.15 -29.45 -28.30
N PHE A 504 17.28 -29.39 -27.60
CA PHE A 504 17.95 -28.14 -27.21
C PHE A 504 19.45 -28.23 -27.52
N THR A 505 19.98 -27.23 -28.25
CA THR A 505 21.37 -27.21 -28.75
C THR A 505 21.77 -28.54 -29.43
N ASP A 506 20.92 -29.01 -30.35
CA ASP A 506 20.94 -30.32 -31.03
C ASP A 506 20.95 -31.59 -30.17
N GLN A 507 21.08 -31.47 -28.85
CA GLN A 507 21.01 -32.57 -27.89
C GLN A 507 19.56 -32.82 -27.48
N ASP A 508 19.18 -34.09 -27.38
CA ASP A 508 17.89 -34.47 -26.83
C ASP A 508 17.96 -34.34 -25.29
N ARG A 509 16.98 -33.66 -24.68
CA ARG A 509 16.90 -33.42 -23.23
C ARG A 509 15.61 -34.03 -22.69
N LEU A 510 15.64 -34.70 -21.54
CA LEU A 510 14.41 -35.18 -20.91
C LEU A 510 13.55 -33.98 -20.50
N ARG A 511 12.29 -33.97 -20.99
CA ARG A 511 11.27 -33.00 -20.54
C ARG A 511 10.37 -33.62 -19.47
N TYR A 512 9.99 -34.88 -19.65
CA TYR A 512 9.32 -35.68 -18.63
C TYR A 512 9.35 -37.18 -18.99
N MET A 513 9.21 -38.03 -17.98
CA MET A 513 8.85 -39.44 -18.20
C MET A 513 7.34 -39.56 -18.28
N ALA A 514 6.86 -40.49 -19.11
CA ALA A 514 5.44 -40.77 -19.31
C ALA A 514 5.21 -42.29 -19.19
N ARG A 515 4.33 -42.70 -18.27
CA ARG A 515 3.95 -44.10 -18.03
C ARG A 515 2.53 -44.37 -18.54
N ASN A 516 2.27 -45.62 -18.94
CA ASN A 516 1.04 -46.07 -19.60
C ASN A 516 0.77 -45.40 -20.98
N LEU A 517 1.79 -44.77 -21.57
CA LEU A 517 1.78 -44.20 -22.91
C LEU A 517 2.32 -45.25 -23.90
N GLU A 518 1.42 -46.04 -24.49
CA GLU A 518 1.82 -47.10 -25.42
C GLU A 518 2.40 -46.55 -26.73
N PRO A 519 3.53 -47.06 -27.26
CA PRO A 519 4.14 -46.54 -28.49
C PRO A 519 3.20 -46.51 -29.69
N GLY A 520 2.32 -47.51 -29.83
CA GLY A 520 1.32 -47.58 -30.90
C GLY A 520 0.14 -46.60 -30.77
N GLN A 521 0.10 -45.78 -29.71
CA GLN A 521 -0.90 -44.74 -29.48
C GLN A 521 -0.35 -43.33 -29.75
N ILE A 522 0.93 -43.20 -30.12
CA ILE A 522 1.66 -41.92 -30.15
C ILE A 522 2.22 -41.66 -31.54
N GLU A 523 1.98 -40.47 -32.08
CA GLU A 523 2.43 -40.05 -33.40
C GLU A 523 2.94 -38.59 -33.40
N PRO A 524 3.95 -38.23 -34.21
CA PRO A 524 4.37 -36.84 -34.36
C PRO A 524 3.27 -35.96 -34.96
N GLN A 525 2.97 -34.83 -34.31
CA GLN A 525 2.05 -33.81 -34.83
C GLN A 525 2.76 -32.46 -34.90
N GLY A 526 3.35 -32.15 -36.07
CA GLY A 526 4.20 -30.99 -36.24
C GLY A 526 5.48 -31.13 -35.41
N ASN A 527 5.67 -30.21 -34.45
CA ASN A 527 6.73 -30.30 -33.44
C ASN A 527 6.31 -31.05 -32.17
N GLY A 528 5.00 -31.24 -31.95
CA GLY A 528 4.47 -31.96 -30.79
C GLY A 528 4.30 -33.46 -31.03
N LEU A 529 3.76 -34.15 -30.02
CA LEU A 529 3.35 -35.55 -30.11
C LEU A 529 1.84 -35.63 -29.80
N ARG A 530 1.07 -36.22 -30.70
CA ARG A 530 -0.33 -36.58 -30.42
C ARG A 530 -0.36 -37.97 -29.80
N TRP A 531 -1.05 -38.12 -28.66
CA TRP A 531 -1.47 -39.42 -28.14
C TRP A 531 -2.97 -39.61 -28.39
N THR A 532 -3.40 -40.81 -28.77
CA THR A 532 -4.83 -41.15 -28.93
C THR A 532 -5.17 -42.55 -28.39
N ARG A 533 -6.38 -42.69 -27.83
CA ARG A 533 -6.92 -43.98 -27.39
C ARG A 533 -8.44 -43.98 -27.43
N THR A 534 -9.05 -44.98 -28.05
CA THR A 534 -10.50 -45.21 -27.91
C THR A 534 -10.80 -45.82 -26.55
N LEU A 535 -11.85 -45.31 -25.90
CA LEU A 535 -12.42 -45.82 -24.66
C LEU A 535 -13.87 -46.22 -24.92
N GLU A 536 -14.20 -47.47 -24.63
CA GLU A 536 -15.57 -48.00 -24.67
C GLU A 536 -16.47 -47.34 -23.59
N PRO A 537 -17.81 -47.48 -23.66
CA PRO A 537 -18.71 -46.98 -22.62
C PRO A 537 -18.27 -47.35 -21.20
N ALA A 538 -18.34 -46.39 -20.27
CA ALA A 538 -17.84 -46.48 -18.89
C ALA A 538 -16.36 -46.87 -18.71
N GLN A 539 -15.55 -47.01 -19.78
CA GLN A 539 -14.14 -47.34 -19.68
C GLN A 539 -13.31 -46.13 -19.20
N ALA A 540 -12.27 -46.41 -18.41
CA ALA A 540 -11.27 -45.44 -18.00
C ALA A 540 -9.84 -45.88 -18.35
N CYS A 541 -8.92 -44.91 -18.44
CA CYS A 541 -7.48 -45.15 -18.42
C CYS A 541 -6.75 -44.09 -17.57
N ASP A 542 -5.61 -44.48 -17.01
CA ASP A 542 -4.73 -43.62 -16.22
C ASP A 542 -3.36 -43.51 -16.88
N LEU A 543 -2.93 -42.27 -17.13
CA LEU A 543 -1.60 -41.92 -17.65
C LEU A 543 -0.84 -41.16 -16.56
N TYR A 544 0.47 -41.34 -16.47
CA TYR A 544 1.29 -40.67 -15.45
C TYR A 544 2.47 -39.95 -16.10
N PHE A 545 2.70 -38.70 -15.69
CA PHE A 545 3.81 -37.86 -16.15
C PHE A 545 4.66 -37.41 -14.96
N LEU A 546 5.97 -37.49 -15.12
CA LEU A 546 6.96 -37.15 -14.11
C LEU A 546 7.85 -36.04 -14.68
N ILE A 547 7.60 -34.80 -14.24
CA ILE A 547 8.17 -33.59 -14.82
C ILE A 547 9.24 -33.03 -13.86
N PRO A 548 10.55 -33.22 -14.11
CA PRO A 548 11.61 -32.61 -13.30
C PRO A 548 11.67 -31.09 -13.49
N SER A 549 12.10 -30.35 -12.46
CA SER A 549 12.24 -28.88 -12.51
C SER A 549 13.37 -28.37 -13.42
N ILE A 550 14.13 -29.30 -14.00
CA ILE A 550 15.41 -29.15 -14.71
C ILE A 550 15.45 -30.17 -15.87
N ALA A 551 16.38 -30.03 -16.81
CA ALA A 551 16.67 -31.11 -17.75
C ALA A 551 17.51 -32.20 -17.07
N LEU A 552 17.12 -33.46 -17.29
CA LEU A 552 17.99 -34.61 -17.06
C LEU A 552 18.56 -35.06 -18.39
N ASP A 553 19.85 -35.39 -18.40
CA ASP A 553 20.52 -36.03 -19.53
C ASP A 553 20.39 -37.55 -19.42
N THR A 554 20.64 -38.25 -20.52
CA THR A 554 20.50 -39.71 -20.57
C THR A 554 21.78 -40.36 -21.11
N PRO A 555 22.01 -41.66 -20.85
CA PRO A 555 23.13 -42.39 -21.45
C PRO A 555 23.20 -42.29 -22.98
N ALA A 556 22.06 -42.11 -23.65
CA ALA A 556 21.97 -41.97 -25.11
C ALA A 556 22.46 -40.61 -25.64
N THR A 557 22.67 -39.60 -24.79
CA THR A 557 22.93 -38.21 -25.19
C THR A 557 24.32 -37.70 -24.81
N ARG A 558 25.22 -38.58 -24.34
CA ARG A 558 26.62 -38.26 -24.01
C ARG A 558 27.48 -38.03 -25.26
N SER A 559 27.45 -36.81 -25.82
CA SER A 559 28.52 -36.32 -26.70
C SER A 559 29.67 -35.73 -25.86
N VAL A 560 30.92 -35.94 -26.29
CA VAL A 560 32.11 -35.56 -25.50
C VAL A 560 32.35 -34.05 -25.58
N GLY A 561 31.96 -33.33 -24.51
CA GLY A 561 32.34 -31.94 -24.24
C GLY A 561 33.59 -31.84 -23.34
N PRO A 562 34.23 -30.66 -23.24
CA PRO A 562 35.56 -30.51 -22.64
C PRO A 562 35.61 -30.78 -21.13
N VAL A 563 36.79 -31.22 -20.70
CA VAL A 563 37.13 -31.67 -19.34
C VAL A 563 36.74 -30.64 -18.27
N ALA A 564 36.13 -31.13 -17.18
CA ALA A 564 35.82 -30.32 -16.02
C ALA A 564 37.09 -29.70 -15.40
N ARG A 565 37.05 -28.39 -15.13
CA ARG A 565 38.08 -27.65 -14.39
C ARG A 565 38.30 -28.32 -13.01
N GLU A 566 39.56 -28.39 -12.56
CA GLU A 566 39.85 -28.90 -11.22
C GLU A 566 39.24 -27.98 -10.13
N PRO A 567 38.61 -28.57 -9.10
CA PRO A 567 38.02 -27.82 -7.99
C PRO A 567 39.09 -27.22 -7.08
N SER A 568 38.75 -26.12 -6.43
CA SER A 568 39.61 -25.44 -5.47
C SER A 568 39.52 -26.12 -4.08
N PRO A 569 40.57 -26.06 -3.24
CA PRO A 569 40.56 -26.72 -1.93
C PRO A 569 39.43 -26.18 -1.03
N GLY A 570 38.38 -27.00 -0.82
CA GLY A 570 37.19 -26.66 -0.04
C GLY A 570 35.86 -27.02 -0.73
N GLU A 571 35.84 -27.22 -2.05
CA GLU A 571 34.61 -27.55 -2.78
C GLU A 571 34.17 -29.01 -2.53
N SER A 572 33.09 -29.18 -1.75
CA SER A 572 32.51 -30.50 -1.47
C SER A 572 31.87 -31.10 -2.73
N ARG A 573 32.48 -32.17 -3.26
CA ARG A 573 31.99 -32.89 -4.44
C ARG A 573 30.80 -33.78 -4.09
N VAL A 574 29.61 -33.19 -4.01
CA VAL A 574 28.36 -33.95 -4.18
C VAL A 574 28.34 -34.47 -5.62
N ALA A 575 28.71 -35.73 -5.81
CA ALA A 575 28.75 -36.34 -7.14
C ALA A 575 27.33 -36.40 -7.73
N LEU A 576 27.12 -35.69 -8.84
CA LEU A 576 25.85 -35.68 -9.57
C LEU A 576 25.71 -36.97 -10.39
N ASP A 577 25.26 -38.04 -9.75
CA ASP A 577 24.91 -39.29 -10.43
C ASP A 577 23.55 -39.14 -11.14
N MET A 578 23.61 -38.70 -12.40
CA MET A 578 22.45 -38.48 -13.25
C MET A 578 21.73 -39.79 -13.62
N ASP A 579 22.45 -40.92 -13.63
CA ASP A 579 21.85 -42.23 -13.89
C ASP A 579 21.04 -42.69 -12.66
N ALA A 580 21.51 -42.39 -11.45
CA ALA A 580 20.76 -42.58 -10.20
C ALA A 580 19.56 -41.62 -10.05
N GLU A 581 19.64 -40.38 -10.57
CA GLU A 581 18.50 -39.45 -10.62
C GLU A 581 17.39 -39.95 -11.56
N VAL A 582 17.73 -40.40 -12.78
CA VAL A 582 16.73 -41.00 -13.69
C VAL A 582 16.17 -42.30 -13.09
N ALA A 583 17.00 -43.14 -12.47
CA ALA A 583 16.53 -44.32 -11.75
C ALA A 583 15.66 -43.97 -10.51
N ALA A 584 15.79 -42.77 -9.94
CA ALA A 584 14.88 -42.30 -8.89
C ALA A 584 13.49 -41.99 -9.44
N LEU A 585 13.39 -41.44 -10.66
CA LEU A 585 12.11 -41.25 -11.36
C LEU A 585 11.40 -42.59 -11.62
N ASP A 586 12.14 -43.66 -11.95
CA ASP A 586 11.57 -45.00 -12.14
C ASP A 586 10.97 -45.59 -10.84
N ARG A 587 11.49 -45.21 -9.67
CA ARG A 587 11.01 -45.70 -8.36
C ARG A 587 9.80 -44.95 -7.77
N ARG A 588 9.38 -43.83 -8.36
CA ARG A 588 8.25 -43.02 -7.85
C ARG A 588 6.91 -43.75 -8.00
N ASP A 589 6.01 -43.58 -7.04
CA ASP A 589 4.61 -44.03 -7.11
C ASP A 589 3.67 -42.87 -6.77
N PHE A 590 2.68 -42.63 -7.64
CA PHE A 590 1.82 -41.47 -7.53
C PHE A 590 0.96 -41.48 -6.24
N ALA A 591 0.50 -42.65 -5.79
CA ALA A 591 -0.37 -42.71 -4.61
C ALA A 591 0.43 -42.52 -3.32
N ALA A 592 1.53 -43.26 -3.16
CA ALA A 592 2.40 -43.16 -1.98
C ALA A 592 3.09 -41.78 -1.87
N ASP A 593 3.48 -41.17 -3.00
CA ASP A 593 4.03 -39.82 -3.01
C ASP A 593 2.97 -38.77 -2.67
N VAL A 594 1.74 -38.89 -3.18
CA VAL A 594 0.63 -38.01 -2.80
C VAL A 594 0.35 -38.09 -1.30
N GLU A 595 0.30 -39.29 -0.74
CA GLU A 595 0.06 -39.51 0.69
C GLU A 595 1.16 -38.85 1.55
N ARG A 596 2.44 -39.13 1.25
CA ARG A 596 3.60 -38.56 1.95
C ARG A 596 3.66 -37.04 1.87
N VAL A 597 3.45 -36.46 0.68
CA VAL A 597 3.51 -35.00 0.50
C VAL A 597 2.32 -34.32 1.17
N CYS A 598 1.12 -34.91 1.12
CA CYS A 598 -0.03 -34.40 1.86
C CYS A 598 0.23 -34.43 3.38
N HIS A 599 0.66 -35.58 3.92
CA HIS A 599 0.99 -35.72 5.34
C HIS A 599 2.00 -34.68 5.83
N PHE A 600 3.07 -34.43 5.06
CA PHE A 600 4.04 -33.37 5.39
C PHE A 600 3.39 -31.99 5.53
N TRP A 601 2.52 -31.59 4.60
CA TRP A 601 1.83 -30.30 4.68
C TRP A 601 0.72 -30.28 5.73
N GLU A 602 0.06 -31.40 6.01
CA GLU A 602 -0.87 -31.57 7.13
C GLU A 602 -0.14 -31.36 8.47
N GLU A 603 1.01 -32.01 8.69
CA GLU A 603 1.86 -31.84 9.87
C GLU A 603 2.44 -30.43 10.02
N VAL A 604 2.91 -29.81 8.94
CA VAL A 604 3.41 -28.43 8.95
C VAL A 604 2.29 -27.46 9.34
N THR A 605 1.09 -27.65 8.79
CA THR A 605 -0.08 -26.79 9.04
C THR A 605 -0.63 -26.94 10.46
N ALA A 606 -0.68 -28.16 11.01
CA ALA A 606 -1.32 -28.42 12.30
C ALA A 606 -0.60 -27.81 13.52
N ARG A 607 0.72 -27.55 13.41
CA ARG A 607 1.56 -27.10 14.53
C ARG A 607 1.13 -25.74 15.09
N GLY A 608 1.08 -24.72 14.24
CA GLY A 608 0.79 -23.35 14.63
C GLY A 608 -0.69 -23.03 14.81
N CYS A 609 -0.99 -21.73 14.81
CA CYS A 609 -2.32 -21.17 14.99
C CYS A 609 -3.34 -21.74 13.98
N GLN A 610 -4.55 -22.03 14.46
CA GLN A 610 -5.69 -22.48 13.65
C GLN A 610 -6.88 -21.54 13.83
N ILE A 611 -7.66 -21.30 12.76
CA ILE A 611 -8.95 -20.60 12.82
C ILE A 611 -10.06 -21.54 12.36
N HIS A 612 -11.18 -21.53 13.10
CA HIS A 612 -12.44 -22.16 12.73
C HIS A 612 -13.55 -21.10 12.69
N THR A 613 -14.11 -20.91 11.50
CA THR A 613 -15.32 -20.15 11.23
C THR A 613 -16.41 -21.09 10.68
N PRO A 614 -17.69 -20.67 10.66
CA PRO A 614 -18.73 -21.31 9.85
C PRO A 614 -18.58 -21.15 8.33
N GLU A 615 -17.53 -20.49 7.82
CA GLU A 615 -17.23 -20.30 6.41
C GLU A 615 -16.06 -21.21 5.99
N PRO A 616 -16.29 -22.36 5.32
CA PRO A 616 -15.23 -23.31 4.99
C PRO A 616 -14.08 -22.68 4.18
N TRP A 617 -14.41 -21.74 3.29
CA TRP A 617 -13.43 -21.05 2.45
C TRP A 617 -12.41 -20.25 3.25
N LEU A 618 -12.81 -19.63 4.37
CA LEU A 618 -11.88 -18.89 5.24
C LEU A 618 -10.97 -19.86 6.01
N ASN A 619 -11.52 -20.99 6.48
CA ASN A 619 -10.76 -22.01 7.19
C ASN A 619 -9.71 -22.65 6.27
N ASP A 620 -10.08 -22.92 5.03
CA ASP A 620 -9.20 -23.51 4.02
C ASP A 620 -8.15 -22.52 3.53
N PHE A 621 -8.54 -21.25 3.29
CA PHE A 621 -7.61 -20.16 2.95
C PHE A 621 -6.57 -19.95 4.05
N PHE A 622 -7.00 -19.86 5.31
CA PHE A 622 -6.10 -19.63 6.44
C PHE A 622 -5.06 -20.75 6.61
N LYS A 623 -5.40 -21.99 6.22
CA LYS A 623 -4.46 -23.13 6.14
C LYS A 623 -3.56 -23.06 4.91
N ALA A 624 -4.14 -22.88 3.72
CA ALA A 624 -3.41 -22.86 2.45
C ALA A 624 -2.33 -21.76 2.42
N HIS A 625 -2.64 -20.59 2.98
CA HIS A 625 -1.72 -19.45 3.03
C HIS A 625 -0.39 -19.75 3.72
N LEU A 626 -0.35 -20.62 4.74
CA LEU A 626 0.92 -21.00 5.38
C LEU A 626 1.88 -21.68 4.38
N ARG A 627 1.37 -22.51 3.46
CA ARG A 627 2.18 -23.05 2.36
C ARG A 627 2.69 -21.94 1.47
N HIS A 628 1.87 -20.94 1.15
CA HIS A 628 2.22 -19.84 0.26
C HIS A 628 3.40 -19.03 0.83
N LEU A 629 3.32 -18.66 2.12
CA LEU A 629 4.42 -18.06 2.88
C LEU A 629 5.70 -18.90 2.80
N ILE A 630 5.61 -20.20 3.10
CA ILE A 630 6.77 -21.12 3.17
C ILE A 630 7.41 -21.36 1.78
N VAL A 631 6.61 -21.39 0.71
CA VAL A 631 7.09 -21.52 -0.68
C VAL A 631 7.78 -20.24 -1.14
N ASN A 632 7.24 -19.08 -0.78
CA ASN A 632 7.80 -17.78 -1.13
C ASN A 632 9.03 -17.39 -0.28
N CYS A 633 9.33 -18.07 0.83
CA CYS A 633 10.51 -17.81 1.65
C CYS A 633 11.70 -18.65 1.16
N TYR A 634 12.50 -18.10 0.23
CA TYR A 634 13.66 -18.77 -0.35
C TYR A 634 14.85 -18.82 0.62
N GLN A 635 15.47 -19.99 0.77
CA GLN A 635 16.67 -20.16 1.60
C GLN A 635 17.91 -19.60 0.91
N GLU A 636 18.83 -19.03 1.67
CA GLU A 636 20.14 -18.65 1.17
C GLU A 636 21.16 -19.81 1.29
N ILE A 637 21.77 -20.20 0.18
CA ILE A 637 22.65 -21.38 0.08
C ILE A 637 23.82 -21.30 1.06
N GLY A 638 23.99 -22.37 1.85
CA GLY A 638 25.06 -22.49 2.85
C GLY A 638 24.73 -21.84 4.20
N THR A 639 23.50 -21.36 4.41
CA THR A 639 23.09 -20.64 5.63
C THR A 639 21.69 -21.08 6.10
N ASP A 640 21.27 -20.61 7.28
CA ASP A 640 19.89 -20.75 7.76
C ASP A 640 18.95 -19.65 7.24
N ARG A 641 19.48 -18.51 6.74
CA ARG A 641 18.68 -17.35 6.33
C ARG A 641 17.58 -17.69 5.31
N LEU A 642 16.47 -16.97 5.44
CA LEU A 642 15.33 -16.98 4.52
C LEU A 642 15.11 -15.56 3.95
N HIS A 643 14.70 -15.50 2.69
CA HIS A 643 14.34 -14.28 1.97
C HIS A 643 12.86 -14.37 1.60
N ALA A 644 12.01 -13.56 2.22
CA ALA A 644 10.55 -13.59 2.03
C ALA A 644 10.15 -12.84 0.76
N HIS A 645 10.02 -13.55 -0.37
CA HIS A 645 9.63 -12.97 -1.64
C HIS A 645 8.12 -12.72 -1.72
N VAL A 646 7.69 -11.55 -2.18
CA VAL A 646 6.25 -11.21 -2.12
C VAL A 646 5.41 -11.91 -3.19
N GLY A 647 6.05 -12.33 -4.29
CA GLY A 647 5.52 -13.14 -5.39
C GLY A 647 6.45 -14.31 -5.69
N THR A 648 5.96 -15.42 -6.27
CA THR A 648 6.81 -16.61 -6.46
C THR A 648 7.79 -16.46 -7.64
N PHE A 649 7.36 -15.87 -8.76
CA PHE A 649 8.15 -15.83 -10.00
C PHE A 649 8.73 -14.45 -10.28
N SER A 650 7.93 -13.40 -10.07
CA SER A 650 8.15 -12.08 -10.65
C SER A 650 8.41 -10.96 -9.65
N TYR A 651 8.49 -11.28 -8.35
CA TYR A 651 8.81 -10.33 -7.28
C TYR A 651 9.80 -10.90 -6.26
N GLY A 652 10.70 -10.05 -5.76
CA GLY A 652 11.69 -10.35 -4.74
C GLY A 652 11.22 -9.97 -3.34
N VAL A 653 12.20 -9.62 -2.50
CA VAL A 653 12.00 -9.03 -1.18
C VAL A 653 11.70 -7.54 -1.35
N TYR A 654 10.48 -7.13 -1.02
CA TYR A 654 10.08 -5.73 -0.87
C TYR A 654 9.90 -5.53 0.64
N PRO A 655 10.87 -4.91 1.36
CA PRO A 655 11.03 -5.17 2.79
C PRO A 655 9.80 -4.88 3.67
N ASP A 656 8.97 -3.90 3.31
CA ASP A 656 7.68 -3.60 3.94
C ASP A 656 6.64 -4.71 3.76
N GLU A 657 6.31 -5.07 2.51
CA GLU A 657 5.45 -6.20 2.19
C GLU A 657 5.97 -7.53 2.76
N SER A 658 7.29 -7.75 2.71
CA SER A 658 7.96 -8.91 3.28
C SER A 658 7.78 -8.96 4.81
N VAL A 659 7.82 -7.83 5.52
CA VAL A 659 7.52 -7.80 6.97
C VAL A 659 6.09 -8.26 7.27
N MET A 660 5.11 -7.95 6.40
CA MET A 660 3.73 -8.44 6.57
C MET A 660 3.66 -9.98 6.52
N MET A 661 4.46 -10.61 5.66
CA MET A 661 4.60 -12.08 5.61
C MET A 661 5.31 -12.63 6.85
N ILE A 662 6.33 -11.92 7.36
CA ILE A 662 7.18 -12.38 8.46
C ILE A 662 6.46 -12.28 9.82
N ASP A 663 5.76 -11.16 10.09
CA ASP A 663 4.87 -11.02 11.26
C ASP A 663 3.74 -12.07 11.23
N ASN A 664 3.27 -12.49 10.05
CA ASN A 664 2.32 -13.60 9.91
C ASN A 664 2.86 -14.95 10.39
N PHE A 665 4.17 -15.21 10.32
CA PHE A 665 4.77 -16.38 10.95
C PHE A 665 4.74 -16.27 12.48
N ASP A 666 5.10 -15.10 13.04
CA ASP A 666 5.08 -14.86 14.49
C ASP A 666 3.65 -14.96 15.06
N LEU A 667 2.67 -14.28 14.45
CA LEU A 667 1.24 -14.35 14.77
C LEU A 667 0.70 -15.80 14.82
N ARG A 668 1.32 -16.71 14.05
CA ARG A 668 0.97 -18.13 13.96
C ARG A 668 1.82 -19.05 14.86
N GLY A 669 2.84 -18.54 15.54
CA GLY A 669 3.75 -19.32 16.40
C GLY A 669 4.95 -19.95 15.67
N TYR A 670 5.21 -19.62 14.41
CA TYR A 670 6.39 -20.09 13.65
C TYR A 670 7.59 -19.15 13.84
N HIS A 671 7.87 -18.77 15.09
CA HIS A 671 8.87 -17.76 15.46
C HIS A 671 10.26 -18.01 14.84
N GLU A 672 10.70 -19.27 14.73
CA GLU A 672 11.98 -19.60 14.10
C GLU A 672 12.01 -19.31 12.58
N LEU A 673 10.87 -19.42 11.87
CA LEU A 673 10.80 -18.97 10.47
C LEU A 673 10.86 -17.43 10.39
N ALA A 674 10.19 -16.73 11.32
CA ALA A 674 10.24 -15.29 11.38
C ALA A 674 11.67 -14.77 11.66
N ARG A 675 12.34 -15.33 12.68
CA ARG A 675 13.75 -15.05 13.03
C ARG A 675 14.68 -15.21 11.83
N ARG A 676 14.56 -16.33 11.09
CA ARG A 676 15.39 -16.64 9.91
C ARG A 676 15.18 -15.66 8.76
N CYS A 677 13.99 -15.03 8.65
CA CYS A 677 13.74 -13.95 7.71
C CYS A 677 14.28 -12.60 8.21
N TYR A 678 14.05 -12.23 9.49
CA TYR A 678 14.58 -11.00 10.07
C TYR A 678 16.12 -10.96 10.08
N GLN A 679 16.77 -12.12 10.24
CA GLN A 679 18.23 -12.26 10.17
C GLN A 679 18.79 -11.73 8.84
N SER A 680 18.08 -11.91 7.72
CA SER A 680 18.48 -11.37 6.42
C SER A 680 18.54 -9.85 6.41
N PHE A 681 17.58 -9.15 7.02
CA PHE A 681 17.64 -7.68 7.14
C PHE A 681 18.71 -7.21 8.13
N LEU A 682 18.94 -7.95 9.22
CA LEU A 682 19.99 -7.65 10.21
C LEU A 682 21.38 -7.77 9.58
N ASP A 683 21.65 -8.86 8.85
CA ASP A 683 22.95 -9.12 8.25
C ASP A 683 23.24 -8.18 7.08
N TYR A 684 22.27 -7.96 6.20
CA TYR A 684 22.40 -7.12 5.01
C TYR A 684 22.07 -5.63 5.22
N GLN A 685 21.85 -5.19 6.46
CA GLN A 685 21.67 -3.78 6.81
C GLN A 685 22.77 -2.89 6.20
N GLY A 686 22.37 -1.82 5.51
CA GLY A 686 23.27 -0.87 4.87
C GLY A 686 24.05 -1.36 3.66
N THR A 687 23.74 -2.55 3.12
CA THR A 687 24.31 -2.99 1.83
C THR A 687 23.73 -2.21 0.66
N VAL A 688 22.42 -1.92 0.68
CA VAL A 688 21.69 -1.16 -0.34
C VAL A 688 21.22 0.19 0.23
N ALA A 689 21.33 1.25 -0.57
CA ALA A 689 20.80 2.58 -0.21
C ALA A 689 19.32 2.69 -0.62
N MET A 690 18.51 3.39 0.18
CA MET A 690 17.14 3.70 -0.22
C MET A 690 17.13 4.73 -1.37
N PRO A 691 16.24 4.61 -2.37
CA PRO A 691 16.21 5.52 -3.53
C PRO A 691 15.64 6.90 -3.15
N GLY A 692 16.53 7.89 -3.07
CA GLY A 692 16.19 9.28 -2.76
C GLY A 692 17.43 10.15 -2.60
N ASN A 693 17.22 11.35 -2.07
CA ASN A 693 18.28 12.32 -1.74
C ASN A 693 18.90 12.06 -0.34
N PHE A 694 18.97 10.78 0.08
CA PHE A 694 19.59 10.36 1.33
C PHE A 694 21.12 10.40 1.21
N LYS A 695 21.80 10.80 2.29
CA LYS A 695 23.27 10.97 2.30
C LYS A 695 24.03 9.68 2.56
N SER A 696 23.45 8.78 3.37
CA SER A 696 24.08 7.53 3.78
C SER A 696 23.13 6.34 3.69
N LYS A 697 23.72 5.16 3.49
CA LYS A 697 23.07 3.85 3.67
C LYS A 697 23.41 3.19 5.01
N GLU A 698 24.29 3.80 5.81
CA GLU A 698 24.66 3.27 7.12
C GLU A 698 23.43 3.16 8.03
N GLY A 699 23.05 1.94 8.40
CA GLY A 699 21.84 1.65 9.19
C GLY A 699 20.56 1.36 8.40
N THR A 700 20.53 1.51 7.07
CA THR A 700 19.30 1.28 6.30
C THR A 700 18.88 -0.20 6.31
N PHE A 701 17.62 -0.45 6.66
CA PHE A 701 16.96 -1.73 6.41
C PHE A 701 16.31 -1.68 5.03
N TYR A 702 17.02 -2.22 4.04
CA TYR A 702 16.55 -2.31 2.64
C TYR A 702 17.21 -3.46 1.87
N GLY A 703 18.50 -3.69 2.12
CA GLY A 703 19.25 -4.79 1.50
C GLY A 703 18.87 -6.15 2.08
N ALA A 704 18.71 -7.14 1.19
CA ALA A 704 18.45 -8.54 1.51
C ALA A 704 19.21 -9.45 0.52
N GLY A 705 20.54 -9.56 0.65
CA GLY A 705 21.37 -10.51 -0.11
C GLY A 705 21.42 -10.35 -1.64
N GLY A 706 20.81 -9.29 -2.21
CA GLY A 706 20.57 -9.15 -3.64
C GLY A 706 19.19 -9.64 -4.11
N HIS A 707 18.34 -10.11 -3.20
CA HIS A 707 16.93 -10.44 -3.41
C HIS A 707 16.00 -9.21 -3.29
N SER A 708 16.50 -8.06 -2.84
CA SER A 708 15.75 -6.80 -2.77
C SER A 708 15.26 -6.35 -4.16
N ASP A 709 13.96 -6.08 -4.28
CA ASP A 709 13.35 -5.45 -5.46
C ASP A 709 12.73 -4.08 -5.08
N GLY A 710 12.17 -3.37 -6.07
CA GLY A 710 11.39 -2.15 -5.86
C GLY A 710 12.19 -0.91 -5.47
N GLY A 711 11.46 0.16 -5.13
CA GLY A 711 11.99 1.44 -4.64
C GLY A 711 11.20 2.00 -3.45
N TYR A 712 10.84 1.15 -2.48
CA TYR A 712 9.76 1.39 -1.53
C TYR A 712 10.28 2.04 -0.24
N ASN A 713 10.21 3.36 -0.11
CA ASN A 713 10.88 4.05 1.03
C ASN A 713 10.16 3.87 2.38
N LYS A 714 8.92 3.37 2.41
CA LYS A 714 8.23 2.96 3.65
C LYS A 714 8.88 1.72 4.32
N SER A 715 9.66 0.95 3.56
CA SER A 715 10.36 -0.28 3.99
C SER A 715 11.17 -0.14 5.29
N HIS A 716 11.95 0.94 5.47
CA HIS A 716 12.78 1.08 6.68
C HIS A 716 11.92 1.12 7.95
N GLY A 717 10.82 1.88 7.94
CA GLY A 717 9.86 1.94 9.04
C GLY A 717 9.20 0.59 9.34
N TRP A 718 8.78 -0.13 8.30
CA TRP A 718 8.21 -1.47 8.46
C TRP A 718 9.19 -2.48 9.05
N VAL A 719 10.47 -2.48 8.65
CA VAL A 719 11.46 -3.38 9.25
C VAL A 719 11.78 -3.02 10.70
N LEU A 720 11.85 -1.72 11.05
CA LEU A 720 11.97 -1.30 12.46
C LEU A 720 10.78 -1.80 13.30
N TRP A 721 9.54 -1.68 12.78
CA TRP A 721 8.34 -2.20 13.44
C TRP A 721 8.38 -3.73 13.58
N GLY A 722 8.66 -4.47 12.50
CA GLY A 722 8.70 -5.94 12.52
C GLY A 722 9.74 -6.51 13.50
N LEU A 723 10.89 -5.87 13.62
CA LEU A 723 11.90 -6.23 14.62
C LEU A 723 11.40 -6.01 16.06
N ALA A 724 10.57 -4.99 16.31
CA ALA A 724 9.92 -4.78 17.60
C ALA A 724 8.82 -5.82 17.88
N GLN A 725 8.03 -6.17 16.87
CA GLN A 725 7.00 -7.21 16.94
C GLN A 725 7.60 -8.58 17.30
N HIS A 726 8.69 -8.98 16.63
CA HIS A 726 9.39 -10.23 16.91
C HIS A 726 9.86 -10.30 18.38
N TRP A 727 10.37 -9.19 18.93
CA TRP A 727 10.64 -9.08 20.36
C TRP A 727 9.37 -9.34 21.18
N TYR A 728 8.27 -8.60 20.93
CA TYR A 728 7.06 -8.71 21.77
C TYR A 728 6.43 -10.11 21.79
N TYR A 729 6.46 -10.86 20.68
CA TYR A 729 5.95 -12.24 20.62
C TYR A 729 6.88 -13.27 21.26
N THR A 730 8.20 -13.15 21.09
CA THR A 730 9.17 -14.18 21.51
C THR A 730 9.73 -13.95 22.91
N ARG A 731 9.98 -12.69 23.27
CA ARG A 731 10.81 -12.25 24.41
C ARG A 731 12.21 -12.88 24.44
N ASP A 732 12.74 -13.33 23.31
CA ASP A 732 14.07 -13.96 23.26
C ASP A 732 15.17 -12.90 23.47
N ARG A 733 15.66 -12.83 24.72
CA ARG A 733 16.77 -11.95 25.09
C ARG A 733 18.06 -12.31 24.37
N THR A 734 18.29 -13.58 24.00
CA THR A 734 19.49 -14.04 23.29
C THR A 734 19.54 -13.46 21.88
N TRP A 735 18.41 -13.49 21.17
CA TRP A 735 18.26 -12.84 19.88
C TRP A 735 18.31 -11.32 20.01
N MET A 736 17.61 -10.74 20.99
CA MET A 736 17.57 -9.29 21.20
C MET A 736 18.97 -8.70 21.50
N GLU A 737 19.79 -9.39 22.29
CA GLU A 737 21.20 -9.02 22.56
C GLU A 737 22.05 -8.96 21.29
N GLN A 738 21.79 -9.84 20.32
CA GLN A 738 22.50 -9.91 19.04
C GLN A 738 21.95 -8.90 18.02
N ALA A 739 20.64 -8.63 18.04
CA ALA A 739 19.97 -7.74 17.09
C ALA A 739 20.05 -6.25 17.50
N ALA A 740 20.12 -5.94 18.80
CA ALA A 740 20.08 -4.56 19.32
C ALA A 740 21.09 -3.60 18.69
N PRO A 741 22.37 -3.95 18.41
CA PRO A 741 23.30 -3.05 17.74
C PRO A 741 22.84 -2.61 16.34
N LYS A 742 22.19 -3.51 15.59
CA LYS A 742 21.62 -3.24 14.27
C LYS A 742 20.33 -2.42 14.37
N MET A 743 19.47 -2.74 15.34
CA MET A 743 18.25 -1.98 15.65
C MET A 743 18.57 -0.51 15.96
N VAL A 744 19.54 -0.26 16.86
CA VAL A 744 20.03 1.08 17.20
C VAL A 744 20.60 1.79 15.96
N ALA A 745 21.42 1.12 15.15
CA ALA A 745 21.96 1.71 13.92
C ALA A 745 20.88 2.14 12.91
N GLY A 746 19.72 1.46 12.89
CA GLY A 746 18.56 1.82 12.08
C GLY A 746 17.84 3.06 12.59
N CYS A 747 17.65 3.18 13.91
CA CYS A 747 17.12 4.39 14.54
C CYS A 747 18.05 5.60 14.30
N GLU A 748 19.36 5.40 14.42
CA GLU A 748 20.37 6.44 14.14
C GLU A 748 20.37 6.90 12.68
N TRP A 749 20.02 6.04 11.71
CA TRP A 749 19.88 6.47 10.32
C TRP A 749 18.77 7.53 10.17
N VAL A 750 17.61 7.34 10.82
CA VAL A 750 16.51 8.31 10.80
C VAL A 750 16.96 9.64 11.40
N THR A 751 17.61 9.59 12.57
CA THR A 751 18.13 10.74 13.31
C THR A 751 19.18 11.53 12.51
N ARG A 752 20.01 10.85 11.71
CA ARG A 752 21.00 11.48 10.81
C ARG A 752 20.39 12.09 9.56
N GLU A 753 19.53 11.36 8.84
CA GLU A 753 19.02 11.82 7.54
C GLU A 753 18.04 12.99 7.66
N ARG A 754 17.21 13.02 8.71
CA ARG A 754 16.29 14.15 8.96
C ARG A 754 16.99 15.50 9.14
N GLN A 755 18.28 15.51 9.50
CA GLN A 755 19.10 16.74 9.56
C GLN A 755 19.25 17.42 8.19
N ALA A 756 18.94 16.75 7.07
CA ALA A 756 18.95 17.39 5.76
C ALA A 756 17.81 18.42 5.59
N THR A 757 16.67 18.23 6.26
CA THR A 757 15.49 19.10 6.21
C THR A 757 15.39 20.08 7.38
N MET A 758 16.11 19.83 8.48
CA MET A 758 16.14 20.67 9.70
C MET A 758 16.87 22.01 9.53
N LYS A 759 16.61 22.71 8.42
CA LYS A 759 17.12 24.04 8.09
C LYS A 759 16.00 25.06 8.31
N LEU A 760 16.33 26.19 8.94
CA LEU A 760 15.38 27.30 9.08
C LEU A 760 15.28 28.10 7.77
N ASN A 761 14.14 28.75 7.57
CA ASN A 761 13.95 29.78 6.56
C ASN A 761 14.79 31.03 6.92
N PRO A 762 15.01 31.98 5.99
CA PRO A 762 15.79 33.21 6.26
C PRO A 762 15.23 34.12 7.36
N ASP A 763 13.95 33.99 7.70
CA ASP A 763 13.26 34.69 8.80
C ASP A 763 13.37 33.95 10.16
N GLY A 764 14.07 32.81 10.21
CA GLY A 764 14.19 31.95 11.39
C GLY A 764 13.01 30.98 11.60
N SER A 765 11.98 30.99 10.76
CA SER A 765 10.86 30.05 10.85
C SER A 765 11.26 28.63 10.42
N ARG A 766 10.55 27.61 10.92
CA ARG A 766 10.70 26.22 10.44
C ARG A 766 9.87 26.05 9.15
N PRO A 767 10.44 25.62 8.02
CA PRO A 767 9.65 25.22 6.86
C PRO A 767 8.78 23.99 7.18
N ILE A 768 7.76 23.75 6.35
CA ILE A 768 6.78 22.68 6.55
C ILE A 768 7.43 21.28 6.59
N GLU A 769 8.46 21.06 5.79
CA GLU A 769 9.28 19.83 5.73
C GLU A 769 10.36 19.73 6.83
N TYR A 770 10.51 20.71 7.72
CA TYR A 770 11.54 20.69 8.78
C TYR A 770 11.37 19.44 9.67
N GLY A 771 12.41 18.60 9.71
CA GLY A 771 12.45 17.41 10.54
C GLY A 771 11.92 16.15 9.88
N PHE A 772 11.42 16.22 8.65
CA PHE A 772 11.07 15.06 7.80
C PHE A 772 12.33 14.41 7.21
N LEU A 773 12.20 13.19 6.72
CA LEU A 773 13.22 12.54 5.89
C LEU A 773 13.42 13.28 4.54
N PRO A 774 14.61 13.16 3.91
CA PRO A 774 14.87 13.64 2.55
C PRO A 774 13.86 13.14 1.51
N SER A 775 13.65 13.92 0.44
CA SER A 775 12.81 13.49 -0.68
C SER A 775 13.35 12.24 -1.35
N GLY A 776 12.47 11.28 -1.67
CA GLY A 776 12.83 10.07 -2.39
C GLY A 776 11.62 9.41 -3.04
N SER A 777 11.86 8.24 -3.63
CA SER A 777 10.82 7.35 -4.18
C SER A 777 9.67 7.12 -3.19
N LEU A 778 8.52 6.72 -3.71
CA LEU A 778 7.40 6.26 -2.89
C LEU A 778 7.43 4.72 -2.80
N GLU A 779 7.23 4.10 -3.96
CA GLU A 779 6.93 2.68 -4.14
C GLU A 779 7.42 2.27 -5.55
N ASP A 780 6.55 1.70 -6.40
CA ASP A 780 6.78 1.62 -7.86
C ASP A 780 6.86 3.02 -8.48
N VAL A 781 6.19 3.99 -7.86
CA VAL A 781 6.31 5.41 -8.14
C VAL A 781 7.69 5.91 -7.70
N THR A 782 8.57 6.09 -8.69
CA THR A 782 9.97 6.49 -8.53
C THR A 782 10.20 8.01 -8.56
N ASP A 783 9.15 8.80 -8.33
CA ASP A 783 9.20 10.26 -8.33
C ASP A 783 9.57 10.80 -6.94
N TYR A 784 10.58 11.67 -6.85
CA TYR A 784 11.22 12.01 -5.57
C TYR A 784 10.56 13.18 -4.83
N TRP A 785 9.83 12.87 -3.76
CA TRP A 785 9.13 13.85 -2.90
C TRP A 785 9.27 13.52 -1.41
N THR A 786 8.96 14.50 -0.56
CA THR A 786 8.77 14.29 0.89
C THR A 786 7.37 13.69 1.10
N TRP A 787 7.26 12.38 0.92
CA TRP A 787 6.01 11.63 1.05
C TRP A 787 5.57 11.50 2.51
N MET A 788 4.27 11.73 2.75
CA MET A 788 3.64 11.60 4.07
C MET A 788 3.79 10.19 4.65
N VAL A 789 3.39 9.16 3.91
CA VAL A 789 3.39 7.75 4.35
C VAL A 789 4.77 7.24 4.73
N THR A 790 5.81 7.53 3.92
CA THR A 790 7.21 7.20 4.21
C THR A 790 7.65 7.68 5.59
N ASN A 791 7.22 8.89 5.98
CA ASN A 791 7.55 9.46 7.28
C ASN A 791 6.67 8.88 8.39
N ALA A 792 5.37 8.71 8.16
CA ALA A 792 4.45 8.10 9.14
C ALA A 792 4.81 6.65 9.49
N CYS A 793 5.15 5.81 8.51
CA CYS A 793 5.64 4.45 8.74
C CYS A 793 7.01 4.42 9.42
N THR A 794 7.89 5.40 9.16
CA THR A 794 9.18 5.51 9.85
C THR A 794 9.01 5.91 11.32
N ASP A 795 8.12 6.86 11.62
CA ASP A 795 7.83 7.29 13.00
C ASP A 795 7.23 6.15 13.84
N TRP A 796 6.31 5.40 13.24
CA TRP A 796 5.70 4.19 13.79
C TRP A 796 6.75 3.13 14.14
N GLY A 797 7.61 2.76 13.19
CA GLY A 797 8.66 1.76 13.38
C GLY A 797 9.73 2.19 14.39
N PHE A 798 10.17 3.45 14.33
CA PHE A 798 11.14 4.01 15.27
C PHE A 798 10.55 4.04 16.70
N SER A 799 9.32 4.52 16.87
CA SER A 799 8.63 4.54 18.17
C SER A 799 8.43 3.13 18.75
N ALA A 800 7.98 2.17 17.92
CA ALA A 800 7.78 0.78 18.33
C ALA A 800 9.10 0.12 18.77
N LEU A 801 10.20 0.33 18.03
CA LEU A 801 11.50 -0.27 18.33
C LEU A 801 12.21 0.42 19.50
N ALA A 802 12.05 1.74 19.67
CA ALA A 802 12.52 2.44 20.85
C ALA A 802 11.79 2.00 22.13
N ALA A 803 10.51 1.61 22.03
CA ALA A 803 9.76 0.98 23.12
C ALA A 803 10.23 -0.46 23.40
N ALA A 804 10.49 -1.27 22.38
CA ALA A 804 11.00 -2.64 22.56
C ALA A 804 12.41 -2.64 23.18
N LEU A 805 13.29 -1.74 22.74
CA LEU A 805 14.61 -1.52 23.33
C LEU A 805 14.52 -1.05 24.79
N ALA A 806 13.48 -0.30 25.17
CA ALA A 806 13.24 0.10 26.55
C ALA A 806 12.75 -1.06 27.43
N GLU A 807 11.85 -1.90 26.94
CA GLU A 807 11.38 -3.10 27.66
C GLU A 807 12.47 -4.18 27.80
N PHE A 808 13.45 -4.19 26.89
CA PHE A 808 14.64 -5.02 27.00
C PHE A 808 15.71 -4.48 27.98
N ASP A 809 15.56 -3.25 28.50
CA ASP A 809 16.54 -2.50 29.31
C ASP A 809 17.82 -2.07 28.55
N HIS A 810 17.71 -1.70 27.25
CA HIS A 810 18.86 -1.26 26.46
C HIS A 810 19.34 0.16 26.86
N PRO A 811 20.64 0.42 27.06
CA PRO A 811 21.16 1.73 27.53
C PRO A 811 20.74 2.94 26.67
N GLU A 812 20.72 2.79 25.34
CA GLU A 812 20.35 3.88 24.42
C GLU A 812 18.84 4.18 24.39
N ALA A 813 17.99 3.34 24.98
CA ALA A 813 16.54 3.40 24.76
C ALA A 813 15.92 4.74 25.16
N ALA A 814 16.32 5.32 26.30
CA ALA A 814 15.80 6.61 26.76
C ALA A 814 16.16 7.78 25.82
N ARG A 815 17.31 7.72 25.14
CA ARG A 815 17.71 8.71 24.13
C ARG A 815 16.92 8.50 22.83
N LEU A 816 16.80 7.25 22.38
CA LEU A 816 16.05 6.90 21.17
C LEU A 816 14.55 7.22 21.30
N GLN A 817 13.95 7.05 22.48
CA GLN A 817 12.58 7.49 22.76
C GLN A 817 12.42 9.02 22.68
N ALA A 818 13.43 9.79 23.11
CA ALA A 818 13.41 11.24 22.98
C ALA A 818 13.55 11.70 21.53
N GLU A 819 14.42 11.06 20.73
CA GLU A 819 14.57 11.34 19.30
C GLU A 819 13.32 10.95 18.49
N ALA A 820 12.72 9.78 18.76
CA ALA A 820 11.46 9.36 18.15
C ALA A 820 10.34 10.37 18.46
N LYS A 821 10.20 10.81 19.72
CA LYS A 821 9.24 11.87 20.09
C LYS A 821 9.51 13.20 19.39
N ALA A 822 10.78 13.59 19.23
CA ALA A 822 11.15 14.81 18.52
C ALA A 822 10.90 14.70 17.00
N PHE A 823 10.96 13.50 16.42
CA PHE A 823 10.55 13.23 15.05
C PHE A 823 9.04 13.38 14.90
N HIS A 824 8.26 12.67 15.72
CA HIS A 824 6.81 12.76 15.79
C HIS A 824 6.27 14.20 15.89
N GLU A 825 6.83 15.02 16.80
CA GLU A 825 6.42 16.42 16.99
C GLU A 825 6.72 17.30 15.76
N ASP A 826 7.85 17.09 15.08
CA ASP A 826 8.17 17.79 13.84
C ASP A 826 7.27 17.35 12.67
N LEU A 827 6.97 16.05 12.56
CA LEU A 827 6.07 15.50 11.55
C LEU A 827 4.65 16.05 11.71
N MET A 828 4.08 15.99 12.91
CA MET A 828 2.72 16.42 13.16
C MET A 828 2.51 17.92 12.91
N ARG A 829 3.51 18.78 13.19
CA ARG A 829 3.48 20.19 12.78
C ARG A 829 3.40 20.33 11.26
N GLY A 830 4.22 19.60 10.51
CA GLY A 830 4.23 19.66 9.04
C GLY A 830 2.94 19.12 8.41
N LEU A 831 2.37 18.05 8.96
CA LEU A 831 1.11 17.46 8.50
C LEU A 831 -0.12 18.32 8.82
N GLU A 832 -0.19 18.95 10.00
CA GLU A 832 -1.26 19.90 10.31
C GLU A 832 -1.20 21.15 9.44
N GLU A 833 -0.02 21.73 9.20
CA GLU A 833 0.13 22.83 8.25
C GLU A 833 -0.31 22.38 6.84
N SER A 834 0.11 21.19 6.39
CA SER A 834 -0.30 20.61 5.10
C SER A 834 -1.83 20.50 4.97
N ARG A 835 -2.52 20.03 6.02
CA ARG A 835 -4.00 19.98 6.10
C ARG A 835 -4.64 21.36 6.10
N ILE A 836 -4.06 22.35 6.79
CA ILE A 836 -4.58 23.73 6.80
C ILE A 836 -4.47 24.35 5.41
N LEU A 837 -3.36 24.08 4.72
CA LEU A 837 -3.09 24.60 3.37
C LEU A 837 -3.90 23.87 2.28
N ALA A 838 -4.22 22.59 2.46
CA ALA A 838 -5.09 21.87 1.54
C ALA A 838 -6.54 22.40 1.60
N PRO A 839 -7.22 22.64 0.46
CA PRO A 839 -8.63 22.98 0.45
C PRO A 839 -9.47 21.82 0.98
N VAL A 840 -10.57 22.15 1.67
CA VAL A 840 -11.58 21.17 2.05
C VAL A 840 -12.20 20.50 0.83
N VAL A 841 -12.51 19.22 0.96
CA VAL A 841 -13.07 18.37 -0.10
C VAL A 841 -14.55 18.12 0.14
N ARG A 842 -15.35 18.22 -0.93
CA ARG A 842 -16.80 17.99 -0.92
C ARG A 842 -17.11 16.51 -0.70
N LEU A 843 -18.15 16.22 0.07
CA LEU A 843 -18.68 14.87 0.29
C LEU A 843 -20.02 14.66 -0.43
N ARG A 844 -20.48 13.40 -0.54
CA ARG A 844 -21.70 13.00 -1.27
C ARG A 844 -23.00 13.47 -0.63
N ASP A 845 -22.96 14.00 0.59
CA ASP A 845 -24.09 14.68 1.23
C ASP A 845 -24.09 16.21 1.04
N GLY A 846 -23.06 16.76 0.39
CA GLY A 846 -22.88 18.20 0.19
C GLY A 846 -22.23 18.95 1.36
N THR A 847 -21.76 18.27 2.42
CA THR A 847 -20.78 18.87 3.34
C THR A 847 -19.38 18.88 2.72
N TYR A 848 -18.46 19.53 3.42
CA TYR A 848 -17.03 19.57 3.12
C TYR A 848 -16.23 19.20 4.36
N VAL A 849 -15.08 18.54 4.19
CA VAL A 849 -14.14 18.19 5.27
C VAL A 849 -12.69 18.54 4.88
N PRO A 850 -11.80 18.86 5.84
CA PRO A 850 -10.36 18.94 5.58
C PRO A 850 -9.78 17.62 5.06
N ARG A 851 -8.75 17.70 4.22
CA ARG A 851 -7.96 16.53 3.77
C ARG A 851 -6.49 16.65 4.20
N TYR A 852 -5.81 15.52 4.35
CA TYR A 852 -4.35 15.47 4.36
C TYR A 852 -3.87 15.03 2.97
N PRO A 853 -3.06 15.83 2.26
CA PRO A 853 -2.49 15.46 0.97
C PRO A 853 -1.27 14.55 1.14
N SER A 854 -0.95 13.75 0.11
CA SER A 854 0.15 12.78 0.18
C SER A 854 1.54 13.41 0.09
N ARG A 855 1.63 14.66 -0.38
CA ARG A 855 2.84 15.48 -0.41
C ARG A 855 2.62 16.79 0.36
N LEU A 856 3.56 17.18 1.24
CA LEU A 856 3.38 18.32 2.18
C LEU A 856 2.97 19.66 1.55
N ARG A 857 3.39 19.94 0.32
CA ARG A 857 3.18 21.25 -0.35
C ARG A 857 2.14 21.20 -1.47
N GLU A 858 1.43 20.07 -1.61
CA GLU A 858 0.39 19.83 -2.62
C GLU A 858 -0.96 20.38 -2.16
N ARG A 859 -1.60 21.22 -2.98
CA ARG A 859 -2.94 21.75 -2.71
C ARG A 859 -4.02 20.91 -3.41
N GLY A 860 -3.74 20.34 -4.57
CA GLY A 860 -4.63 19.44 -5.28
C GLY A 860 -4.72 18.04 -4.66
N ARG A 861 -5.16 17.07 -5.48
CA ARG A 861 -4.88 15.64 -5.27
C ARG A 861 -3.69 15.20 -6.11
N SER A 862 -2.98 14.18 -5.65
CA SER A 862 -1.93 13.55 -6.44
C SER A 862 -2.48 12.77 -7.64
N HIS A 863 -1.59 12.39 -8.57
CA HIS A 863 -1.94 11.62 -9.77
C HIS A 863 -2.09 10.12 -9.45
N GLY A 864 -3.21 9.53 -9.85
CA GLY A 864 -3.46 8.09 -9.78
C GLY A 864 -3.78 7.52 -8.38
N TRP A 865 -4.49 6.38 -8.36
CA TRP A 865 -5.00 5.73 -7.15
C TRP A 865 -3.92 5.38 -6.11
N LEU A 866 -2.73 4.95 -6.56
CA LEU A 866 -1.64 4.49 -5.70
C LEU A 866 -1.28 5.58 -4.66
N ARG A 867 -1.06 6.81 -5.11
CA ARG A 867 -0.59 7.93 -4.28
C ARG A 867 -1.65 8.45 -3.29
N GLU A 868 -2.95 8.36 -3.61
CA GLU A 868 -4.04 8.89 -2.75
C GLU A 868 -4.76 7.80 -1.93
N THR A 869 -4.67 6.51 -2.31
CA THR A 869 -5.45 5.43 -1.67
C THR A 869 -4.62 4.30 -1.07
N LEU A 870 -3.61 3.79 -1.79
CA LEU A 870 -2.69 2.80 -1.25
C LEU A 870 -1.70 3.45 -0.28
N GLU A 871 -1.19 4.61 -0.67
CA GLU A 871 -0.16 5.40 0.03
C GLU A 871 -0.72 6.71 0.62
N GLY A 872 -2.04 6.77 0.77
CA GLY A 872 -2.79 7.96 1.22
C GLY A 872 -2.93 8.09 2.74
N SER A 873 -3.71 9.09 3.16
CA SER A 873 -3.75 9.56 4.56
C SER A 873 -4.42 8.62 5.57
N ILE A 874 -5.00 7.52 5.12
CA ILE A 874 -5.42 6.41 6.00
C ILE A 874 -4.25 5.81 6.78
N HIS A 875 -3.02 5.86 6.26
CA HIS A 875 -1.82 5.42 6.98
C HIS A 875 -1.58 6.18 8.29
N LEU A 876 -2.01 7.45 8.38
CA LEU A 876 -1.92 8.23 9.63
C LEU A 876 -2.76 7.64 10.77
N LEU A 877 -3.79 6.85 10.44
CA LEU A 877 -4.65 6.14 11.39
C LEU A 877 -4.18 4.70 11.62
N ILE A 878 -3.51 4.09 10.66
CA ILE A 878 -2.93 2.74 10.77
C ILE A 878 -1.73 2.75 11.74
N SER A 879 -0.91 3.81 11.67
CA SER A 879 0.26 4.01 12.54
C SER A 879 -0.03 4.61 13.92
N ASP A 880 -1.30 4.91 14.22
CA ASP A 880 -1.73 5.72 15.39
C ASP A 880 -1.07 7.12 15.50
N LEU A 881 -0.48 7.65 14.41
CA LEU A 881 0.09 9.01 14.35
C LEU A 881 -0.99 10.08 14.59
N ILE A 882 -2.20 9.82 14.08
CA ILE A 882 -3.44 10.51 14.41
C ILE A 882 -4.34 9.52 15.15
N ASP A 883 -4.81 9.89 16.35
CA ASP A 883 -5.77 9.08 17.12
C ASP A 883 -6.97 8.69 16.23
N PRO A 884 -7.25 7.39 16.02
CA PRO A 884 -8.39 6.93 15.23
C PRO A 884 -9.76 7.47 15.70
N LYS A 885 -9.88 7.99 16.92
CA LYS A 885 -11.12 8.57 17.47
C LYS A 885 -11.19 10.10 17.39
N SER A 886 -10.19 10.74 16.77
CA SER A 886 -10.14 12.17 16.54
C SER A 886 -11.12 12.68 15.46
N PRO A 887 -11.45 13.99 15.43
CA PRO A 887 -12.14 14.61 14.29
C PRO A 887 -11.39 14.38 12.96
N GLN A 888 -10.06 14.41 12.99
CA GLN A 888 -9.17 14.17 11.87
C GLN A 888 -9.40 12.79 11.24
N ALA A 889 -9.54 11.75 12.06
CA ALA A 889 -9.88 10.40 11.60
C ALA A 889 -11.27 10.35 10.96
N ASP A 890 -12.25 11.07 11.53
CA ASP A 890 -13.59 11.23 10.95
C ASP A 890 -13.51 11.87 9.54
N TRP A 891 -12.64 12.85 9.31
CA TRP A 891 -12.43 13.48 7.99
C TRP A 891 -11.77 12.54 6.98
N ILE A 892 -10.70 11.85 7.37
CA ILE A 892 -9.99 10.89 6.53
C ILE A 892 -10.94 9.78 6.06
N LEU A 893 -11.67 9.15 6.99
CA LEU A 893 -12.58 8.04 6.66
C LEU A 893 -13.79 8.49 5.81
N LYS A 894 -14.28 9.72 6.01
CA LYS A 894 -15.31 10.32 5.13
C LYS A 894 -14.78 10.49 3.69
N ASP A 895 -13.58 11.05 3.51
CA ASP A 895 -13.00 11.27 2.18
C ASP A 895 -12.68 9.96 1.46
N PHE A 896 -12.15 8.97 2.19
CA PHE A 896 -11.83 7.66 1.64
C PHE A 896 -13.06 6.92 1.10
N GLU A 897 -14.17 6.91 1.84
CA GLU A 897 -15.40 6.23 1.42
C GLU A 897 -16.21 6.98 0.35
N ASP A 898 -16.25 8.32 0.39
CA ASP A 898 -17.05 9.10 -0.56
C ASP A 898 -16.30 9.37 -1.88
N ASN A 899 -15.03 9.75 -1.82
CA ASN A 899 -14.32 10.36 -2.95
C ASN A 899 -13.18 9.51 -3.53
N LEU A 900 -12.64 8.55 -2.77
CA LEU A 900 -11.48 7.77 -3.18
C LEU A 900 -11.86 6.36 -3.64
N TYR A 901 -12.31 5.49 -2.72
CA TYR A 901 -12.60 4.08 -3.02
C TYR A 901 -13.68 3.89 -4.10
N ILE A 902 -14.64 4.80 -4.20
CA ILE A 902 -15.72 4.79 -5.20
C ILE A 902 -15.59 6.02 -6.10
N SER A 903 -14.65 5.97 -7.05
CA SER A 903 -14.34 7.06 -7.98
C SER A 903 -13.86 6.53 -9.34
N THR A 904 -13.76 7.42 -10.34
CA THR A 904 -13.19 7.11 -11.66
C THR A 904 -11.66 7.24 -11.71
N ASP A 905 -11.08 7.91 -10.72
CA ASP A 905 -9.72 8.48 -10.77
C ASP A 905 -8.79 7.86 -9.70
N TYR A 906 -9.38 7.36 -8.60
CA TYR A 906 -8.67 6.84 -7.42
C TYR A 906 -9.15 5.46 -6.94
N GLY A 907 -10.19 4.90 -7.54
CA GLY A 907 -10.82 3.66 -7.07
C GLY A 907 -11.66 2.99 -8.15
N TYR A 908 -12.57 2.11 -7.74
CA TYR A 908 -13.44 1.43 -8.69
C TYR A 908 -14.64 2.30 -9.06
N ALA A 909 -14.83 2.52 -10.36
CA ALA A 909 -16.07 3.07 -10.88
C ALA A 909 -17.22 2.07 -10.65
N ILE A 910 -18.33 2.54 -10.09
CA ILE A 910 -19.53 1.72 -9.84
C ILE A 910 -20.71 2.30 -10.63
N PRO A 911 -20.95 1.87 -11.89
CA PRO A 911 -21.99 2.45 -12.75
C PRO A 911 -23.41 2.36 -12.19
N SER A 912 -23.73 1.28 -11.47
CA SER A 912 -25.00 1.12 -10.76
C SER A 912 -24.81 1.37 -9.26
N PHE A 913 -24.43 2.61 -8.91
CA PHE A 913 -24.02 3.01 -7.55
C PHE A 913 -24.97 2.48 -6.47
N ASP A 914 -26.27 2.81 -6.52
CA ASP A 914 -27.23 2.45 -5.46
C ASP A 914 -27.39 0.94 -5.23
N ARG A 915 -27.05 0.11 -6.22
CA ARG A 915 -27.06 -1.37 -6.09
C ARG A 915 -25.78 -1.93 -5.49
N PHE A 916 -24.62 -1.30 -5.73
CA PHE A 916 -23.31 -1.93 -5.51
C PHE A 916 -22.33 -1.14 -4.62
N TRP A 917 -22.63 0.11 -4.22
CA TRP A 917 -21.77 0.93 -3.37
C TRP A 917 -21.37 0.24 -2.05
N PHE A 918 -22.24 -0.64 -1.53
CA PHE A 918 -21.99 -1.36 -0.28
C PHE A 918 -20.98 -2.51 -0.47
N SER A 919 -21.18 -3.40 -1.43
CA SER A 919 -20.33 -4.60 -1.62
C SER A 919 -19.15 -4.42 -2.59
N ARG A 920 -19.09 -3.33 -3.38
CA ARG A 920 -17.99 -3.06 -4.35
C ARG A 920 -17.18 -1.79 -4.04
N GLY A 921 -17.21 -1.32 -2.80
CA GLY A 921 -16.41 -0.18 -2.33
C GLY A 921 -15.85 -0.41 -0.91
N GLY A 922 -15.04 0.52 -0.42
CA GLY A 922 -14.34 0.40 0.86
C GLY A 922 -12.96 -0.26 0.79
N PHE A 923 -12.34 -0.31 -0.40
CA PHE A 923 -11.03 -0.89 -0.66
C PHE A 923 -10.37 -0.29 -1.92
N SER A 924 -9.04 -0.37 -2.01
CA SER A 924 -8.20 0.06 -3.14
C SER A 924 -8.05 -1.03 -4.22
N MET A 925 -7.31 -0.76 -5.30
CA MET A 925 -7.18 -1.68 -6.43
C MET A 925 -6.23 -2.86 -6.20
N GLN A 926 -5.27 -2.69 -5.30
CA GLN A 926 -4.62 -3.80 -4.60
C GLN A 926 -5.39 -4.02 -3.30
N ALA A 927 -6.33 -4.95 -3.37
CA ALA A 927 -7.47 -4.96 -2.45
C ALA A 927 -7.09 -5.41 -1.03
N ASN A 928 -6.06 -6.26 -0.88
CA ASN A 928 -5.69 -6.85 0.40
C ASN A 928 -4.32 -6.36 0.93
N LEU A 929 -3.53 -5.57 0.18
CA LEU A 929 -2.29 -4.95 0.71
C LEU A 929 -2.57 -3.82 1.70
N LEU A 930 -3.55 -2.96 1.41
CA LEU A 930 -3.84 -1.78 2.23
C LEU A 930 -4.51 -2.17 3.55
N GLY A 931 -3.94 -1.77 4.69
CA GLY A 931 -4.49 -1.96 6.05
C GLY A 931 -5.81 -1.21 6.37
N GLY A 932 -6.66 -0.96 5.37
CA GLY A 932 -7.90 -0.20 5.46
C GLY A 932 -8.94 -0.67 6.49
N PRO A 933 -9.02 -1.96 6.89
CA PRO A 933 -9.90 -2.37 7.98
C PRO A 933 -9.49 -1.82 9.36
N LEU A 934 -8.19 -1.57 9.58
CA LEU A 934 -7.64 -1.34 10.93
C LEU A 934 -8.26 -0.11 11.63
N PRO A 935 -8.38 1.08 11.00
CA PRO A 935 -8.98 2.24 11.67
C PRO A 935 -10.44 2.01 12.13
N TYR A 936 -11.21 1.20 11.39
CA TYR A 936 -12.58 0.85 11.78
C TYR A 936 -12.60 -0.07 13.00
N LEU A 937 -11.67 -1.03 13.12
CA LEU A 937 -11.53 -1.87 14.32
C LEU A 937 -11.10 -1.03 15.54
N TYR A 938 -10.13 -0.12 15.35
CA TYR A 938 -9.62 0.76 16.40
C TYR A 938 -10.72 1.66 17.01
N ARG A 939 -11.77 1.95 16.22
CA ARG A 939 -12.95 2.74 16.59
C ARG A 939 -14.14 1.92 17.12
N ASP A 940 -14.07 0.59 17.12
CA ASP A 940 -15.18 -0.34 17.42
C ASP A 940 -16.33 -0.32 16.38
N GLU A 941 -16.04 0.11 15.15
CA GLU A 941 -17.02 0.30 14.06
C GLU A 941 -17.22 -0.99 13.24
N ILE A 942 -17.70 -2.05 13.90
CA ILE A 942 -17.67 -3.43 13.36
C ILE A 942 -18.38 -3.59 12.01
N LYS A 943 -19.45 -2.83 11.72
CA LYS A 943 -20.11 -2.87 10.39
C LYS A 943 -19.17 -2.43 9.26
N HIS A 944 -18.36 -1.40 9.51
CA HIS A 944 -17.32 -0.96 8.57
C HIS A 944 -16.18 -1.96 8.48
N PHE A 945 -15.68 -2.46 9.62
CA PHE A 945 -14.63 -3.49 9.62
C PHE A 945 -15.02 -4.72 8.79
N LEU A 946 -16.23 -5.25 8.98
CA LEU A 946 -16.70 -6.43 8.23
C LEU A 946 -16.90 -6.14 6.74
N ARG A 947 -17.34 -4.93 6.36
CA ARG A 947 -17.39 -4.52 4.95
C ARG A 947 -15.98 -4.39 4.35
N ALA A 948 -15.09 -3.70 5.05
CA ALA A 948 -13.70 -3.49 4.66
C ALA A 948 -12.88 -4.79 4.65
N TYR A 949 -13.33 -5.85 5.34
CA TYR A 949 -12.74 -7.19 5.23
C TYR A 949 -13.37 -8.01 4.09
N PHE A 950 -14.69 -8.22 4.13
CA PHE A 950 -15.34 -9.15 3.20
C PHE A 950 -15.34 -8.65 1.75
N ASN A 951 -15.40 -7.34 1.51
CA ASN A 951 -15.38 -6.81 0.14
C ASN A 951 -14.03 -7.07 -0.58
N PRO A 952 -12.86 -6.65 -0.07
CA PRO A 952 -11.59 -6.92 -0.75
C PRO A 952 -11.23 -8.42 -0.79
N PHE A 953 -11.59 -9.19 0.24
CA PHE A 953 -11.47 -10.64 0.18
C PHE A 953 -12.34 -11.21 -0.95
N ALA A 954 -13.62 -10.81 -1.05
CA ALA A 954 -14.51 -11.28 -2.11
C ALA A 954 -14.12 -10.79 -3.51
N SER A 955 -13.46 -9.64 -3.67
CA SER A 955 -12.91 -9.23 -4.98
C SER A 955 -11.72 -10.09 -5.38
N ALA A 956 -10.85 -10.46 -4.43
CA ALA A 956 -9.56 -11.05 -4.76
C ALA A 956 -9.48 -12.58 -4.64
N PHE A 957 -10.32 -13.20 -3.82
CA PHE A 957 -10.20 -14.62 -3.49
C PHE A 957 -10.63 -15.56 -4.61
N TYR A 958 -9.86 -16.64 -4.78
CA TYR A 958 -10.07 -17.73 -5.72
C TYR A 958 -10.39 -19.05 -5.00
N PRO A 959 -11.68 -19.49 -4.96
CA PRO A 959 -12.07 -20.67 -4.23
C PRO A 959 -11.45 -21.98 -4.70
N ASP A 960 -11.06 -22.10 -5.98
CA ASP A 960 -10.50 -23.33 -6.57
C ASP A 960 -9.03 -23.56 -6.22
N THR A 961 -8.26 -22.49 -6.03
CA THR A 961 -6.83 -22.52 -5.67
C THR A 961 -6.54 -22.13 -4.21
N ARG A 962 -7.51 -21.52 -3.52
CA ARG A 962 -7.35 -20.82 -2.23
C ARG A 962 -6.30 -19.71 -2.24
N MET A 963 -6.16 -19.01 -3.37
CA MET A 963 -5.25 -17.88 -3.53
C MET A 963 -6.00 -16.55 -3.53
N CYS A 964 -5.28 -15.44 -3.32
CA CYS A 964 -5.70 -14.13 -3.82
C CYS A 964 -4.89 -13.76 -5.07
N ASN A 965 -5.49 -13.00 -5.99
CA ASN A 965 -4.72 -12.17 -6.92
C ASN A 965 -4.22 -10.90 -6.22
N GLU A 966 -3.26 -10.22 -6.84
CA GLU A 966 -2.73 -8.93 -6.38
C GLU A 966 -3.68 -7.78 -6.76
N HIS A 967 -3.99 -7.61 -8.05
CA HIS A 967 -4.89 -6.57 -8.54
C HIS A 967 -6.07 -7.15 -9.31
N SER A 968 -7.26 -6.58 -9.13
CA SER A 968 -8.36 -6.75 -10.08
C SER A 968 -8.39 -5.59 -11.07
N MET A 969 -7.91 -5.81 -12.29
CA MET A 969 -7.73 -4.77 -13.32
C MET A 969 -7.98 -5.29 -14.75
N PRO A 970 -8.50 -4.45 -15.67
CA PRO A 970 -8.88 -3.03 -15.47
C PRO A 970 -10.16 -2.86 -14.64
N GLU A 971 -10.92 -3.92 -14.42
CA GLU A 971 -12.13 -3.95 -13.61
C GLU A 971 -12.16 -5.19 -12.69
N LEU A 972 -13.12 -5.22 -11.76
CA LEU A 972 -13.34 -6.34 -10.84
C LEU A 972 -13.56 -7.66 -11.62
N GLY A 973 -12.95 -8.75 -11.14
CA GLY A 973 -13.05 -10.09 -11.77
C GLY A 973 -11.94 -10.44 -12.77
N TYR A 974 -11.06 -9.49 -13.13
CA TYR A 974 -9.90 -9.73 -13.99
C TYR A 974 -8.61 -9.72 -13.17
N PRO A 975 -7.93 -10.86 -12.96
CA PRO A 975 -6.70 -10.89 -12.18
C PRO A 975 -5.53 -10.32 -12.99
N ALA A 976 -4.70 -9.53 -12.32
CA ALA A 976 -3.40 -9.07 -12.78
C ALA A 976 -2.38 -9.11 -11.62
N GLY A 977 -1.09 -9.14 -11.96
CA GLY A 977 0.01 -9.23 -10.98
C GLY A 977 0.78 -10.55 -11.01
N ASP A 978 1.63 -10.78 -10.01
CA ASP A 978 2.32 -12.07 -9.76
C ASP A 978 1.73 -12.80 -8.55
N HIS A 979 1.74 -14.14 -8.57
CA HIS A 979 1.11 -14.98 -7.56
C HIS A 979 2.05 -16.16 -7.19
N PHE A 980 2.11 -16.65 -5.95
CA PHE A 980 1.35 -16.24 -4.76
C PHE A 980 1.73 -14.83 -4.29
N LYS A 981 0.78 -13.89 -4.22
CA LYS A 981 0.99 -12.56 -3.64
C LYS A 981 0.83 -12.67 -2.12
N SER A 982 1.88 -13.16 -1.48
CA SER A 982 1.80 -13.65 -0.09
C SER A 982 1.68 -12.51 0.93
N SER A 983 2.02 -11.28 0.58
CA SER A 983 1.84 -10.07 1.39
C SER A 983 0.36 -9.66 1.51
N ASP A 984 -0.37 -9.55 0.40
CA ASP A 984 -1.82 -9.36 0.36
C ASP A 984 -2.56 -10.44 1.15
N GLU A 985 -2.19 -11.72 0.97
CA GLU A 985 -2.80 -12.82 1.73
C GLU A 985 -2.44 -12.80 3.23
N ALA A 986 -1.23 -12.36 3.59
CA ALA A 986 -0.81 -12.22 4.98
C ALA A 986 -1.63 -11.14 5.71
N GLN A 987 -1.82 -9.97 5.08
CA GLN A 987 -2.72 -8.94 5.57
C GLN A 987 -4.17 -9.46 5.72
N SER A 988 -4.70 -10.13 4.70
CA SER A 988 -6.06 -10.70 4.75
C SER A 988 -6.23 -11.75 5.87
N THR A 989 -5.23 -12.60 6.12
CA THR A 989 -5.26 -13.54 7.25
C THR A 989 -5.02 -12.89 8.61
N TYR A 990 -4.27 -11.78 8.68
CA TYR A 990 -4.13 -10.94 9.87
C TYR A 990 -5.46 -10.27 10.24
N TRP A 991 -6.18 -9.68 9.29
CA TRP A 991 -7.50 -9.08 9.55
C TRP A 991 -8.54 -10.12 9.98
N LEU A 992 -8.45 -11.35 9.46
CA LEU A 992 -9.25 -12.47 9.95
C LEU A 992 -8.91 -12.82 11.41
N ARG A 993 -7.63 -12.87 11.79
CA ARG A 993 -7.20 -13.07 13.20
C ARG A 993 -7.76 -11.96 14.10
N LEU A 994 -7.74 -10.71 13.66
CA LEU A 994 -8.22 -9.56 14.44
C LEU A 994 -9.71 -9.63 14.82
N MET A 995 -10.53 -10.43 14.13
CA MET A 995 -11.89 -10.73 14.60
C MET A 995 -11.91 -11.49 15.93
N PHE A 996 -10.90 -12.33 16.17
CA PHE A 996 -10.76 -13.22 17.31
C PHE A 996 -9.84 -12.69 18.40
N VAL A 997 -8.70 -12.10 18.02
CA VAL A 997 -7.61 -11.67 18.92
C VAL A 997 -6.98 -10.39 18.40
N HIS A 998 -6.99 -9.34 19.22
CA HIS A 998 -6.44 -8.03 18.93
C HIS A 998 -5.81 -7.42 20.20
N GLU A 999 -4.49 -7.29 20.18
CA GLU A 999 -3.69 -6.63 21.21
C GLU A 999 -3.67 -5.13 20.94
N ARG A 1000 -3.97 -4.29 21.94
CA ARG A 1000 -3.83 -2.84 21.81
C ARG A 1000 -3.37 -2.20 23.12
N GLY A 1001 -2.17 -1.62 23.08
CA GLY A 1001 -1.47 -1.19 24.29
C GLY A 1001 -1.24 -2.38 25.23
N GLY A 1002 -1.54 -2.21 26.52
CA GLY A 1002 -1.47 -3.30 27.50
C GLY A 1002 -2.73 -4.18 27.59
N ASP A 1003 -3.75 -3.98 26.76
CA ASP A 1003 -5.02 -4.70 26.81
C ASP A 1003 -5.19 -5.72 25.68
N LEU A 1004 -5.97 -6.78 25.95
CA LEU A 1004 -6.25 -7.86 25.01
C LEU A 1004 -7.76 -7.90 24.68
N TYR A 1005 -8.10 -7.69 23.42
CA TYR A 1005 -9.47 -7.74 22.90
C TYR A 1005 -9.72 -9.09 22.23
N LEU A 1006 -10.79 -9.77 22.64
CA LEU A 1006 -11.14 -11.12 22.20
C LEU A 1006 -12.56 -11.13 21.60
N GLY A 1007 -12.71 -11.74 20.44
CA GLY A 1007 -13.99 -11.83 19.72
C GLY A 1007 -14.56 -10.49 19.22
N GLN A 1008 -13.74 -9.42 19.20
CA GLN A 1008 -14.17 -8.03 18.99
C GLN A 1008 -15.10 -7.83 17.78
N ALA A 1009 -14.76 -8.47 16.66
CA ALA A 1009 -15.39 -8.26 15.37
C ALA A 1009 -15.97 -9.55 14.75
N ILE A 1010 -16.22 -10.61 15.54
CA ILE A 1010 -16.85 -11.84 15.03
C ILE A 1010 -18.21 -11.50 14.37
N PRO A 1011 -18.46 -11.84 13.10
CA PRO A 1011 -19.74 -11.59 12.43
C PRO A 1011 -20.92 -12.20 13.19
N ARG A 1012 -22.00 -11.42 13.39
CA ARG A 1012 -23.18 -11.90 14.14
C ARG A 1012 -23.78 -13.20 13.60
N TYR A 1013 -23.76 -13.38 12.28
CA TYR A 1013 -24.30 -14.58 11.62
C TYR A 1013 -23.43 -15.84 11.81
N TRP A 1014 -22.20 -15.71 12.32
CA TRP A 1014 -21.38 -16.86 12.74
C TRP A 1014 -21.75 -17.39 14.13
N LEU A 1015 -22.45 -16.59 14.95
CA LEU A 1015 -22.95 -16.97 16.28
C LEU A 1015 -24.46 -17.26 16.28
N ALA A 1016 -25.05 -17.55 15.11
CA ALA A 1016 -26.42 -18.05 15.00
C ALA A 1016 -26.59 -19.38 15.77
N GLY A 1017 -27.81 -19.68 16.23
CA GLY A 1017 -28.07 -20.81 17.12
C GLY A 1017 -27.48 -22.14 16.64
N GLY A 1018 -26.71 -22.79 17.51
CA GLY A 1018 -26.00 -24.06 17.21
C GLY A 1018 -24.69 -23.91 16.43
N LYS A 1019 -24.29 -22.71 16.00
CA LYS A 1019 -22.96 -22.46 15.40
C LYS A 1019 -21.88 -22.20 16.45
N SER A 1020 -20.63 -22.39 16.04
CA SER A 1020 -19.44 -22.05 16.81
C SER A 1020 -18.35 -21.42 15.94
N VAL A 1021 -17.48 -20.66 16.60
CA VAL A 1021 -16.23 -20.10 16.07
C VAL A 1021 -15.09 -20.45 17.03
N GLY A 1022 -13.85 -20.46 16.55
CA GLY A 1022 -12.69 -20.54 17.43
C GLY A 1022 -11.38 -20.16 16.78
N ILE A 1023 -10.40 -19.89 17.62
CA ILE A 1023 -8.98 -19.76 17.28
C ILE A 1023 -8.17 -20.58 18.29
N GLU A 1024 -7.17 -21.30 17.82
CA GLU A 1024 -6.30 -22.13 18.68
C GLU A 1024 -4.84 -21.76 18.46
N ARG A 1025 -4.03 -21.83 19.51
CA ARG A 1025 -2.57 -21.60 19.49
C ARG A 1025 -2.16 -20.25 18.85
N ALA A 1026 -3.00 -19.22 19.00
CA ALA A 1026 -2.68 -17.87 18.54
C ALA A 1026 -1.58 -17.29 19.42
N ALA A 1027 -0.41 -16.97 18.84
CA ALA A 1027 0.61 -16.21 19.52
C ALA A 1027 0.12 -14.79 19.77
N THR A 1028 0.48 -14.20 20.91
CA THR A 1028 0.20 -12.80 21.27
C THR A 1028 1.40 -12.17 21.97
N HIS A 1029 1.41 -10.84 22.11
CA HIS A 1029 2.38 -10.12 22.95
C HIS A 1029 2.40 -10.57 24.44
N PHE A 1030 1.44 -11.40 24.84
CA PHE A 1030 1.29 -11.99 26.18
C PHE A 1030 1.49 -13.51 26.19
N GLY A 1031 1.94 -14.14 25.10
CA GLY A 1031 2.07 -15.60 24.95
C GLY A 1031 0.93 -16.25 24.14
N SER A 1032 0.95 -17.57 24.00
CA SER A 1032 -0.02 -18.29 23.15
C SER A 1032 -1.36 -18.57 23.86
N LEU A 1033 -2.48 -18.35 23.18
CA LEU A 1033 -3.84 -18.58 23.71
C LEU A 1033 -4.72 -19.42 22.78
N SER A 1034 -5.84 -19.92 23.30
CA SER A 1034 -6.92 -20.50 22.49
C SER A 1034 -8.30 -20.06 22.99
N LEU A 1035 -9.20 -19.70 22.07
CA LEU A 1035 -10.55 -19.21 22.36
C LEU A 1035 -11.57 -19.93 21.48
N ARG A 1036 -12.60 -20.49 22.09
CA ARG A 1036 -13.76 -21.07 21.38
C ARG A 1036 -15.04 -20.42 21.88
N ILE A 1037 -15.96 -20.08 20.97
CA ILE A 1037 -17.25 -19.45 21.27
C ILE A 1037 -18.35 -20.23 20.53
N GLY A 1038 -19.45 -20.56 21.21
CA GLY A 1038 -20.59 -21.26 20.63
C GLY A 1038 -21.93 -20.76 21.17
N ALA A 1039 -22.92 -20.66 20.28
CA ALA A 1039 -24.29 -20.27 20.64
C ALA A 1039 -25.16 -21.50 20.89
N GLN A 1040 -26.01 -21.45 21.92
CA GLN A 1040 -26.98 -22.52 22.17
C GLN A 1040 -28.06 -22.55 21.06
N ALA A 1041 -28.67 -23.72 20.82
CA ALA A 1041 -29.57 -23.92 19.69
C ALA A 1041 -30.86 -23.07 19.74
N ASP A 1042 -31.25 -22.62 20.94
CA ASP A 1042 -32.35 -21.68 21.18
C ASP A 1042 -31.96 -20.20 20.98
N GLY A 1043 -30.67 -19.90 20.77
CA GLY A 1043 -30.12 -18.55 20.69
C GLY A 1043 -30.10 -17.77 22.01
N GLY A 1044 -30.63 -18.32 23.11
CA GLY A 1044 -30.79 -17.61 24.38
C GLY A 1044 -29.47 -17.39 25.14
N LYS A 1045 -28.41 -18.09 24.75
CA LYS A 1045 -27.09 -17.99 25.38
C LYS A 1045 -25.93 -18.16 24.41
N ILE A 1046 -24.82 -17.53 24.75
CA ILE A 1046 -23.52 -17.74 24.12
C ILE A 1046 -22.51 -18.15 25.20
N LYS A 1047 -21.79 -19.25 24.95
CA LYS A 1047 -20.75 -19.77 25.83
C LYS A 1047 -19.38 -19.62 25.17
N ALA A 1048 -18.39 -19.17 25.93
CA ALA A 1048 -17.00 -19.11 25.51
C ALA A 1048 -16.10 -19.91 26.46
N VAL A 1049 -15.04 -20.49 25.91
CA VAL A 1049 -13.95 -21.16 26.63
C VAL A 1049 -12.65 -20.50 26.19
N LEU A 1050 -11.94 -19.90 27.15
CA LEU A 1050 -10.67 -19.23 26.96
C LEU A 1050 -9.57 -20.00 27.71
N ASP A 1051 -8.69 -20.63 26.96
CA ASP A 1051 -7.38 -21.06 27.42
C ASP A 1051 -6.45 -19.84 27.31
N ARG A 1052 -6.19 -19.20 28.46
CA ARG A 1052 -5.43 -17.94 28.58
C ARG A 1052 -3.95 -18.11 28.16
N PRO A 1053 -3.26 -17.01 27.83
CA PRO A 1053 -1.81 -17.02 27.70
C PRO A 1053 -1.10 -17.44 29.00
N GLU A 1054 -0.14 -18.36 28.89
CA GLU A 1054 0.81 -18.68 29.96
C GLU A 1054 2.12 -17.93 29.71
N SER A 1055 2.34 -16.81 30.43
CA SER A 1055 3.51 -15.95 30.27
C SER A 1055 3.84 -15.16 31.54
N SER A 1056 5.08 -14.68 31.63
CA SER A 1056 5.55 -13.72 32.63
C SER A 1056 4.85 -12.35 32.47
N VAL A 1057 4.58 -11.92 31.23
CA VAL A 1057 3.85 -10.70 30.92
C VAL A 1057 2.38 -11.03 30.65
N ASN A 1058 1.48 -10.34 31.35
CA ASN A 1058 0.04 -10.58 31.30
C ASN A 1058 -0.65 -9.28 30.85
N PRO A 1059 -1.77 -9.34 30.10
CA PRO A 1059 -2.52 -8.14 29.76
C PRO A 1059 -3.10 -7.49 31.03
N ASN A 1060 -3.32 -6.17 30.98
CA ASN A 1060 -3.97 -5.42 32.05
C ASN A 1060 -5.41 -5.90 32.22
N LEU A 1061 -6.20 -5.82 31.15
CA LEU A 1061 -7.56 -6.38 31.05
C LEU A 1061 -7.72 -7.22 29.79
N ILE A 1062 -8.63 -8.19 29.89
CA ILE A 1062 -9.13 -8.98 28.75
C ILE A 1062 -10.58 -8.55 28.51
N TYR A 1063 -10.87 -8.03 27.32
CA TYR A 1063 -12.23 -7.69 26.89
C TYR A 1063 -12.72 -8.81 25.97
N LEU A 1064 -13.62 -9.66 26.45
CA LEU A 1064 -14.22 -10.74 25.65
C LEU A 1064 -15.60 -10.29 25.14
N ARG A 1065 -15.79 -10.23 23.82
CA ARG A 1065 -17.08 -9.91 23.22
C ARG A 1065 -17.88 -11.16 22.88
N LEU A 1066 -19.17 -11.14 23.20
CA LEU A 1066 -20.11 -12.22 22.87
C LEU A 1066 -21.29 -11.59 22.12
N ARG A 1067 -21.22 -11.59 20.79
CA ARG A 1067 -22.10 -10.81 19.91
C ARG A 1067 -23.36 -11.60 19.54
N HIS A 1068 -24.51 -11.22 20.08
CA HIS A 1068 -25.78 -11.90 19.80
C HIS A 1068 -26.19 -11.70 18.33
N PRO A 1069 -26.71 -12.72 17.61
CA PRO A 1069 -27.15 -12.61 16.21
C PRO A 1069 -28.04 -11.39 15.92
N ASP A 1070 -29.13 -11.25 16.67
CA ASP A 1070 -30.09 -10.15 16.55
C ASP A 1070 -29.64 -8.84 17.24
N GLY A 1071 -28.44 -8.78 17.82
CA GLY A 1071 -27.96 -7.61 18.56
C GLY A 1071 -28.65 -7.34 19.91
N LYS A 1072 -29.18 -8.37 20.58
CA LYS A 1072 -29.74 -8.25 21.94
C LYS A 1072 -28.64 -7.89 22.95
N PRO A 1073 -28.94 -7.06 23.98
CA PRO A 1073 -27.99 -6.78 25.04
C PRO A 1073 -27.79 -7.99 25.97
N ILE A 1074 -26.65 -8.07 26.65
CA ILE A 1074 -26.40 -9.11 27.66
C ILE A 1074 -27.26 -8.82 28.90
N GLN A 1075 -28.10 -9.78 29.30
CA GLN A 1075 -28.89 -9.74 30.54
C GLN A 1075 -28.06 -10.13 31.77
N SER A 1076 -27.20 -11.15 31.64
CA SER A 1076 -26.37 -11.65 32.75
C SER A 1076 -25.16 -12.44 32.23
N VAL A 1077 -24.10 -12.49 33.05
CA VAL A 1077 -22.87 -13.24 32.76
C VAL A 1077 -22.52 -14.14 33.95
N GLN A 1078 -22.06 -15.36 33.65
CA GLN A 1078 -21.36 -16.23 34.58
C GLN A 1078 -19.92 -16.48 34.12
N VAL A 1079 -19.00 -16.56 35.07
CA VAL A 1079 -17.58 -16.89 34.87
C VAL A 1079 -17.25 -18.07 35.77
N ASN A 1080 -16.84 -19.20 35.19
CA ASN A 1080 -16.64 -20.48 35.87
C ASN A 1080 -17.85 -20.91 36.72
N GLY A 1081 -19.07 -20.64 36.22
CA GLY A 1081 -20.35 -20.93 36.91
C GLY A 1081 -20.75 -19.94 38.02
N LEU A 1082 -19.92 -18.94 38.32
CA LEU A 1082 -20.22 -17.91 39.32
C LEU A 1082 -20.74 -16.62 38.65
N PRO A 1083 -21.72 -15.89 39.22
CA PRO A 1083 -22.19 -14.62 38.67
C PRO A 1083 -21.06 -13.58 38.55
N HIS A 1084 -20.98 -12.90 37.40
CA HIS A 1084 -19.95 -11.90 37.11
C HIS A 1084 -20.55 -10.55 36.76
N ALA A 1085 -20.20 -9.51 37.52
CA ALA A 1085 -20.80 -8.18 37.41
C ALA A 1085 -20.06 -7.20 36.49
N LYS A 1086 -18.86 -7.52 35.99
CA LYS A 1086 -18.08 -6.62 35.13
C LYS A 1086 -18.32 -6.91 33.65
N PHE A 1087 -19.45 -6.42 33.13
CA PHE A 1087 -19.77 -6.46 31.71
C PHE A 1087 -20.51 -5.20 31.26
N ASP A 1088 -20.39 -4.85 29.98
CA ASP A 1088 -21.19 -3.84 29.29
C ASP A 1088 -22.32 -4.55 28.53
N ALA A 1089 -23.55 -4.37 29.01
CA ALA A 1089 -24.73 -5.02 28.45
C ALA A 1089 -25.02 -4.58 27.00
N ALA A 1090 -24.77 -3.31 26.65
CA ALA A 1090 -25.15 -2.72 25.37
C ALA A 1090 -24.07 -2.87 24.29
N ARG A 1091 -22.78 -2.88 24.69
CA ARG A 1091 -21.64 -3.10 23.78
C ARG A 1091 -21.18 -4.55 23.70
N GLU A 1092 -21.81 -5.44 24.48
CA GLU A 1092 -21.63 -6.89 24.50
C GLU A 1092 -20.24 -7.35 25.02
N TRP A 1093 -19.61 -6.56 25.89
CA TRP A 1093 -18.26 -6.81 26.42
C TRP A 1093 -18.27 -7.42 27.82
N VAL A 1094 -17.60 -8.55 28.02
CA VAL A 1094 -17.27 -9.11 29.33
C VAL A 1094 -15.84 -8.72 29.70
N ILE A 1095 -15.66 -8.05 30.84
CA ILE A 1095 -14.35 -7.56 31.29
C ILE A 1095 -13.76 -8.55 32.30
N LEU A 1096 -12.60 -9.11 31.96
CA LEU A 1096 -11.92 -10.18 32.68
C LEU A 1096 -10.50 -9.72 33.10
N PRO A 1097 -9.97 -10.18 34.25
CA PRO A 1097 -8.58 -9.89 34.62
C PRO A 1097 -7.62 -10.66 33.71
N GLY A 1098 -6.46 -10.08 33.38
CA GLY A 1098 -5.48 -10.76 32.52
C GLY A 1098 -4.90 -12.06 33.10
N ARG A 1099 -4.62 -12.07 34.41
CA ARG A 1099 -4.01 -13.21 35.11
C ARG A 1099 -4.99 -14.36 35.40
N GLY A 1100 -4.48 -15.58 35.33
CA GLY A 1100 -5.15 -16.81 35.78
C GLY A 1100 -5.04 -17.96 34.77
N GLY A 1101 -5.62 -19.11 35.09
CA GLY A 1101 -5.74 -20.23 34.13
C GLY A 1101 -6.96 -20.12 33.21
N LYS A 1102 -7.37 -21.26 32.65
CA LYS A 1102 -8.57 -21.44 31.81
C LYS A 1102 -9.84 -20.79 32.40
N ILE A 1103 -10.67 -20.23 31.53
CA ILE A 1103 -11.98 -19.66 31.87
C ILE A 1103 -13.08 -20.31 31.02
N GLU A 1104 -14.23 -20.54 31.64
CA GLU A 1104 -15.51 -20.69 30.97
C GLU A 1104 -16.41 -19.47 31.25
N VAL A 1105 -17.03 -18.91 30.22
CA VAL A 1105 -17.96 -17.77 30.32
C VAL A 1105 -19.29 -18.14 29.68
N GLU A 1106 -20.41 -17.91 30.36
CA GLU A 1106 -21.77 -18.02 29.80
C GLU A 1106 -22.45 -16.64 29.87
N ALA A 1107 -22.89 -16.10 28.73
CA ALA A 1107 -23.72 -14.91 28.66
C ALA A 1107 -25.15 -15.27 28.20
N ARG A 1108 -26.14 -14.55 28.74
CA ARG A 1108 -27.58 -14.75 28.48
C ARG A 1108 -28.23 -13.47 27.94
N TYR A 1109 -29.23 -13.61 27.06
CA TYR A 1109 -29.78 -12.54 26.22
C TYR A 1109 -31.31 -12.53 26.16
#